data_AF-A0A7J2IVQ6-F1
#
_entry.id   AF-A0A7J2IVQ6-F1
#
_cell.length_a   1.000
_cell.length_b   1.000
_cell.length_c   1.000
_cell.angle_alpha   90.00
_cell.angle_beta   90.00
_cell.angle_gamma   90.00
#
_symmetry.space_group_name_H-M   'P 1'
#
loop_
_entity.id
_entity.type
_entity.pdbx_description
1 polymer ?
#
loop_
_entity_poly.entity_id
_entity_poly.type
_entity_poly.pdbx_seq_one_letter_code
_entity_poly.pdbx_strand_id
1 'polypeptide(L)'
;MLISYGDFLYNNKELLPSGYVEEWWAQDLKEAIGREFGGDLREAAGTLGLQLEELKAMIEQPITARPSAEVALRLSRHLGIPLHPRFTYFWELLEPKEILALRDWASSSSIMGAGASLAVRGEMRNAKELLERLCLPHRVEGTSIIVEGEDALILLACLGLEPGAKAAGPVRSQGGPLELIKSLSGIEVRPKAPTILGARMGRPEKAKEREMRPRVHSLFPVGLAGGPQRNIVEAAREAAVEVELASRRCPACGLEGFWPICPSCGQRTEPIFTCPKCGRELAEGVSCPSCGLRAVPFRRQLVRLKELLEQAKSRLRLGKLPDVVKGVRGLINEEKVPEPVEKGILRALFGLSVFRDGTIRFDATNAPLTHFKPSEIGTPVERLRELGYEVDVDGRPLEDPEQVCELKIQDVVLPRAAGEYLVRVAKFIDELLTRFYGLKPYYKAERPEDLVGHLVIGLAPHTSVGVVGRIIGFTDASVCYAHPVWHSAKRRDCDGDEDSISLALDVLLNFSRAYLPARPGGMMDAPLFIMPIVNPREVQRQAQEVDIPWSYPRAFYELTWEGAPARELEGRMRLLKDALAGEGGSCPGLGFTIPTSHICSGVLETAYKRLKTMREKLAGQMGLAEMIRAVDAREVASRVLTTHFLRDIIGNLRAFATQALRCKKCNKRFRRIPLSGRCDACGGELALTVHKGSVEKYLAIAERLVERYGIEGYLAQRLELIKKEIKALLGGRGPRQVSLSDFM
;
A
#
# COMPACT_ATOMS: atom_id res chain seq x y z
N MET A 1 -3.33 -2.64 -17.64
CA MET A 1 -2.46 -2.03 -16.61
C MET A 1 -1.92 -0.74 -17.22
N LEU A 2 -2.11 0.40 -16.57
CA LEU A 2 -1.58 1.68 -17.04
C LEU A 2 -0.19 1.87 -16.41
N ILE A 3 0.81 2.17 -17.23
CA ILE A 3 2.18 2.48 -16.79
C ILE A 3 2.49 3.89 -17.26
N SER A 4 3.00 4.72 -16.35
CA SER A 4 3.34 6.10 -16.66
C SER A 4 4.62 6.15 -17.52
N TYR A 5 4.73 7.12 -18.42
CA TYR A 5 5.99 7.38 -19.10
C TYR A 5 7.11 7.75 -18.11
N GLY A 6 6.75 8.47 -17.03
CA GLY A 6 7.67 8.83 -15.96
C GLY A 6 8.38 7.62 -15.33
N ASP A 7 7.69 6.48 -15.18
CA ASP A 7 8.29 5.26 -14.68
C ASP A 7 9.37 4.69 -15.62
N PHE A 8 9.19 4.79 -16.93
CA PHE A 8 10.22 4.39 -17.90
C PHE A 8 11.44 5.31 -17.82
N LEU A 9 11.21 6.62 -17.73
CA LEU A 9 12.27 7.63 -17.65
C LEU A 9 13.09 7.50 -16.36
N TYR A 10 12.43 7.31 -15.22
CA TYR A 10 13.08 7.13 -13.92
C TYR A 10 13.96 5.88 -13.87
N ASN A 11 13.40 4.76 -14.33
CA ASN A 11 14.12 3.48 -14.38
C ASN A 11 15.12 3.39 -15.55
N ASN A 12 15.19 4.42 -16.40
CA ASN A 12 16.04 4.47 -17.58
C ASN A 12 15.85 3.24 -18.48
N LYS A 13 14.60 2.87 -18.73
CA LYS A 13 14.20 1.75 -19.57
C LYS A 13 13.96 2.21 -21.00
N GLU A 14 14.16 1.30 -21.95
CA GLU A 14 13.67 1.45 -23.31
C GLU A 14 12.15 1.42 -23.30
N LEU A 15 11.54 2.22 -24.17
CA LEU A 15 10.11 2.20 -24.37
C LEU A 15 9.73 0.86 -25.01
N LEU A 16 8.77 0.18 -24.41
CA LEU A 16 8.22 -1.05 -24.97
C LEU A 16 7.09 -0.70 -25.95
N PRO A 17 6.91 -1.46 -27.04
CA PRO A 17 5.86 -1.19 -28.02
C PRO A 17 4.50 -1.00 -27.35
N SER A 18 3.89 0.17 -27.58
CA SER A 18 2.54 0.44 -27.11
C SER A 18 1.53 -0.33 -27.94
N GLY A 19 0.51 -0.88 -27.27
CA GLY A 19 -0.70 -1.33 -27.95
C GLY A 19 -1.40 -0.16 -28.64
N TYR A 20 -2.25 -0.47 -29.62
CA TYR A 20 -3.09 0.54 -30.24
C TYR A 20 -4.25 0.90 -29.32
N VAL A 21 -4.20 2.12 -28.79
CA VAL A 21 -5.13 2.66 -27.76
C VAL A 21 -5.91 3.85 -28.30
N GLU A 22 -7.02 4.16 -27.66
CA GLU A 22 -7.98 5.18 -28.08
C GLU A 22 -7.31 6.57 -28.20
N GLU A 23 -6.39 6.92 -27.32
CA GLU A 23 -5.65 8.20 -27.37
C GLU A 23 -4.73 8.31 -28.59
N TRP A 24 -4.21 7.17 -29.08
CA TRP A 24 -3.41 7.13 -30.31
C TRP A 24 -4.33 7.18 -31.54
N TRP A 25 -5.41 6.41 -31.54
CA TRP A 25 -6.40 6.41 -32.62
C TRP A 25 -7.01 7.80 -32.87
N ALA A 26 -7.31 8.55 -31.81
CA ALA A 26 -7.81 9.92 -31.92
C ALA A 26 -6.85 10.86 -32.66
N GLN A 27 -5.54 10.64 -32.47
CA GLN A 27 -4.51 11.42 -33.15
C GLN A 27 -4.38 11.02 -34.62
N ASP A 28 -4.49 9.73 -34.94
CA ASP A 28 -4.53 9.26 -36.33
C ASP A 28 -5.77 9.80 -37.06
N LEU A 29 -6.93 9.83 -36.40
CA LEU A 29 -8.15 10.42 -36.92
C LEU A 29 -7.96 11.93 -37.19
N LYS A 30 -7.40 12.67 -36.23
CA LYS A 30 -7.13 14.11 -36.36
C LYS A 30 -6.18 14.40 -37.52
N GLU A 31 -5.13 13.60 -37.69
CA GLU A 31 -4.18 13.75 -38.79
C GLU A 31 -4.83 13.44 -40.14
N ALA A 32 -5.60 12.35 -40.24
CA ALA A 32 -6.28 11.98 -41.47
C ALA A 32 -7.28 13.06 -41.91
N ILE A 33 -8.02 13.65 -40.97
CA ILE A 33 -8.89 14.80 -41.24
C ILE A 33 -8.09 16.02 -41.70
N GLY A 34 -6.93 16.27 -41.07
CA GLY A 34 -6.01 17.33 -41.50
C GLY A 34 -5.53 17.15 -42.94
N ARG A 35 -5.23 15.91 -43.33
CA ARG A 35 -4.74 15.54 -44.67
C ARG A 35 -5.83 15.64 -45.74
N GLU A 36 -7.04 15.14 -45.46
CA GLU A 36 -8.09 15.01 -46.48
C GLU A 36 -9.04 16.21 -46.55
N PHE A 37 -9.26 16.90 -45.43
CA PHE A 37 -10.20 18.03 -45.31
C PHE A 37 -9.55 19.34 -44.86
N GLY A 38 -8.21 19.42 -44.86
CA GLY A 38 -7.49 20.63 -44.42
C GLY A 38 -7.74 21.03 -42.96
N GLY A 39 -8.28 20.12 -42.14
CA GLY A 39 -8.65 20.36 -40.75
C GLY A 39 -10.07 20.91 -40.54
N ASP A 40 -10.90 21.04 -41.57
CA ASP A 40 -12.30 21.44 -41.41
C ASP A 40 -13.15 20.27 -40.89
N LEU A 41 -13.48 20.33 -39.60
CA LEU A 41 -14.29 19.33 -38.93
C LEU A 41 -15.74 19.27 -39.44
N ARG A 42 -16.29 20.37 -39.99
CA ARG A 42 -17.67 20.39 -40.51
C ARG A 42 -17.76 19.66 -41.83
N GLU A 43 -16.81 19.91 -42.72
CA GLU A 43 -16.73 19.23 -44.01
C GLU A 43 -16.46 17.72 -43.82
N ALA A 44 -15.54 17.39 -42.91
CA ALA A 44 -15.26 16.01 -42.54
C ALA A 44 -16.51 15.30 -41.98
N ALA A 45 -17.22 15.93 -41.03
CA ALA A 45 -18.43 15.35 -40.44
C ALA A 45 -19.52 15.13 -41.51
N GLY A 46 -19.74 16.09 -42.41
CA GLY A 46 -20.71 15.97 -43.50
C GLY A 46 -20.40 14.82 -44.46
N THR A 47 -19.13 14.72 -44.89
CA THR A 47 -18.68 13.66 -45.82
C THR A 47 -18.73 12.27 -45.18
N LEU A 48 -18.41 12.19 -43.89
CA LEU A 48 -18.40 10.95 -43.13
C LEU A 48 -19.80 10.57 -42.61
N GLY A 49 -20.83 11.39 -42.81
CA GLY A 49 -22.18 11.13 -42.31
C GLY A 49 -22.23 11.05 -40.77
N LEU A 50 -21.55 11.96 -40.09
CA LEU A 50 -21.48 12.09 -38.64
C LEU A 50 -21.96 13.48 -38.20
N GLN A 51 -22.39 13.61 -36.94
CA GLN A 51 -22.60 14.93 -36.36
C GLN A 51 -21.25 15.57 -36.02
N LEU A 52 -21.17 16.90 -36.10
CA LEU A 52 -19.95 17.65 -35.80
C LEU A 52 -19.49 17.42 -34.35
N GLU A 53 -20.45 17.42 -33.43
CA GLU A 53 -20.23 17.23 -32.00
C GLU A 53 -19.70 15.84 -31.70
N GLU A 54 -20.20 14.81 -32.40
CA GLU A 54 -19.72 13.44 -32.27
C GLU A 54 -18.26 13.31 -32.74
N LEU A 55 -17.93 13.88 -33.91
CA LEU A 55 -16.57 13.85 -34.44
C LEU A 55 -15.59 14.60 -33.53
N LYS A 56 -16.01 15.77 -33.03
CA LYS A 56 -15.21 16.57 -32.10
C LYS A 56 -14.98 15.82 -30.77
N ALA A 57 -16.02 15.20 -30.23
CA ALA A 57 -15.92 14.41 -28.99
C ALA A 57 -14.97 13.21 -29.15
N MET A 58 -14.97 12.52 -30.30
CA MET A 58 -14.04 11.42 -30.58
C MET A 58 -12.57 11.86 -30.56
N ILE A 59 -12.28 13.11 -30.92
CA ILE A 59 -10.91 13.65 -30.94
C ILE A 59 -10.50 14.19 -29.56
N GLU A 60 -11.40 14.92 -28.88
CA GLU A 60 -11.10 15.60 -27.62
C GLU A 60 -11.25 14.68 -26.39
N GLN A 61 -12.13 13.68 -26.46
CA GLN A 61 -12.47 12.78 -25.35
C GLN A 61 -12.53 11.30 -25.80
N PRO A 62 -11.44 10.73 -26.33
CA PRO A 62 -11.45 9.44 -27.01
C PRO A 62 -11.79 8.25 -26.10
N ILE A 63 -11.61 8.38 -24.79
CA ILE A 63 -11.90 7.32 -23.82
C ILE A 63 -13.41 7.15 -23.60
N THR A 64 -14.15 8.25 -23.56
CA THR A 64 -15.60 8.30 -23.27
C THR A 64 -16.43 8.28 -24.56
N ALA A 65 -16.01 9.02 -25.58
CA ALA A 65 -16.72 9.14 -26.85
C ALA A 65 -16.29 8.05 -27.85
N ARG A 66 -16.80 6.82 -27.65
CA ARG A 66 -16.45 5.67 -28.50
C ARG A 66 -17.42 5.54 -29.69
N PRO A 67 -16.91 5.41 -30.94
CA PRO A 67 -17.76 5.16 -32.10
C PRO A 67 -18.40 3.77 -32.04
N SER A 68 -19.55 3.61 -32.71
CA SER A 68 -20.12 2.28 -32.98
C SER A 68 -19.27 1.52 -33.99
N ALA A 69 -19.46 0.20 -34.08
CA ALA A 69 -18.72 -0.65 -35.02
C ALA A 69 -18.88 -0.19 -36.48
N GLU A 70 -20.09 0.19 -36.89
CA GLU A 70 -20.37 0.70 -38.25
C GLU A 70 -19.60 1.99 -38.54
N VAL A 71 -19.60 2.92 -37.58
CA VAL A 71 -18.86 4.19 -37.70
C VAL A 71 -17.35 3.93 -37.75
N ALA A 72 -16.83 3.04 -36.89
CA ALA A 72 -15.41 2.70 -36.88
C ALA A 72 -14.95 2.08 -38.21
N LEU A 73 -15.76 1.17 -38.78
CA LEU A 73 -15.49 0.58 -40.10
C LEU A 73 -15.55 1.63 -41.21
N ARG A 74 -16.55 2.51 -41.16
CA ARG A 74 -16.71 3.60 -42.14
C ARG A 74 -15.51 4.55 -42.12
N LEU A 75 -15.08 4.98 -40.93
CA LEU A 75 -13.91 5.84 -40.75
C LEU A 75 -12.64 5.16 -41.26
N SER A 76 -12.42 3.90 -40.90
CA SER A 76 -11.24 3.15 -41.35
C SER A 76 -11.18 3.01 -42.86
N ARG A 77 -12.32 2.75 -43.52
CA ARG A 77 -12.39 2.60 -44.99
C ARG A 77 -12.24 3.91 -45.76
N HIS A 78 -12.86 4.99 -45.28
CA HIS A 78 -12.83 6.27 -45.99
C HIS A 78 -11.51 7.00 -45.80
N LEU A 79 -11.00 7.05 -44.57
CA LEU A 79 -9.80 7.82 -44.20
C LEU A 79 -8.50 6.99 -44.25
N GLY A 80 -8.62 5.67 -44.42
CA GLY A 80 -7.50 4.74 -44.39
C GLY A 80 -6.82 4.62 -43.01
N ILE A 81 -7.49 5.05 -41.94
CA ILE A 81 -6.97 4.92 -40.57
C ILE A 81 -7.15 3.48 -40.05
N PRO A 82 -6.32 3.01 -39.10
CA PRO A 82 -6.53 1.72 -38.49
C PRO A 82 -7.88 1.60 -37.78
N LEU A 83 -8.37 0.37 -37.66
CA LEU A 83 -9.61 0.07 -36.97
C LEU A 83 -9.54 0.54 -35.51
N HIS A 84 -10.65 1.09 -35.01
CA HIS A 84 -10.73 1.62 -33.66
C HIS A 84 -10.33 0.57 -32.60
N PRO A 85 -9.48 0.91 -31.60
CA PRO A 85 -8.98 0.03 -30.55
C PRO A 85 -10.00 -0.84 -29.82
N ARG A 86 -11.21 -0.33 -29.56
CA ARG A 86 -12.33 -1.10 -28.98
C ARG A 86 -12.62 -2.40 -29.74
N PHE A 87 -12.43 -2.38 -31.06
CA PHE A 87 -12.78 -3.45 -31.99
C PHE A 87 -11.53 -4.18 -32.51
N THR A 88 -10.34 -3.90 -31.97
CA THR A 88 -9.14 -4.68 -32.27
C THR A 88 -8.98 -5.83 -31.26
N TYR A 89 -9.19 -7.05 -31.74
CA TYR A 89 -8.99 -8.28 -30.96
C TYR A 89 -7.54 -8.78 -31.02
N PHE A 90 -7.23 -9.84 -30.27
CA PHE A 90 -5.88 -10.42 -30.17
C PHE A 90 -5.52 -11.32 -31.37
N TRP A 91 -5.62 -10.76 -32.58
CA TRP A 91 -5.34 -11.49 -33.82
C TRP A 91 -3.92 -12.03 -33.90
N GLU A 92 -2.96 -11.37 -33.25
CA GLU A 92 -1.55 -11.79 -33.17
C GLU A 92 -1.34 -13.10 -32.39
N LEU A 93 -2.32 -13.50 -31.57
CA LEU A 93 -2.26 -14.78 -30.85
C LEU A 93 -2.65 -15.97 -31.73
N LEU A 94 -3.15 -15.74 -32.95
CA LEU A 94 -3.54 -16.79 -33.88
C LEU A 94 -2.54 -16.90 -35.04
N GLU A 95 -2.36 -18.10 -35.55
CA GLU A 95 -1.61 -18.33 -36.78
C GLU A 95 -2.47 -18.03 -38.03
N PRO A 96 -1.87 -17.65 -39.18
CA PRO A 96 -2.62 -17.42 -40.41
C PRO A 96 -3.54 -18.57 -40.84
N LYS A 97 -3.12 -19.82 -40.60
CA LYS A 97 -3.95 -21.02 -40.88
C LYS A 97 -5.18 -21.11 -39.98
N GLU A 98 -5.04 -20.69 -38.73
CA GLU A 98 -6.14 -20.66 -37.76
C GLU A 98 -7.15 -19.56 -38.10
N ILE A 99 -6.68 -18.42 -38.62
CA ILE A 99 -7.56 -17.34 -39.12
C ILE A 99 -8.35 -17.82 -40.34
N LEU A 100 -7.73 -18.55 -41.27
CA LEU A 100 -8.44 -19.15 -42.40
C LEU A 100 -9.48 -20.18 -41.94
N ALA A 101 -9.15 -21.01 -40.96
CA ALA A 101 -10.12 -21.94 -40.37
C ALA A 101 -11.30 -21.20 -39.70
N LEU A 102 -11.03 -20.05 -39.07
CA LEU A 102 -12.08 -19.19 -38.51
C LEU A 102 -12.95 -18.55 -39.61
N ARG A 103 -12.36 -18.19 -40.75
CA ARG A 103 -13.08 -17.73 -41.96
C ARG A 103 -13.99 -18.82 -42.52
N ASP A 104 -13.50 -20.05 -42.62
CA ASP A 104 -14.28 -21.20 -43.11
C ASP A 104 -15.44 -21.52 -42.16
N TRP A 105 -15.19 -21.41 -40.85
CA TRP A 105 -16.24 -21.52 -39.85
C TRP A 105 -17.30 -20.42 -39.97
N ALA A 106 -16.88 -19.15 -40.09
CA ALA A 106 -17.81 -18.02 -40.21
C ALA A 106 -18.63 -18.08 -41.50
N SER A 107 -18.05 -18.59 -42.59
CA SER A 107 -18.75 -18.76 -43.88
C SER A 107 -19.70 -19.96 -43.93
N SER A 108 -19.47 -20.99 -43.10
CA SER A 108 -20.41 -22.11 -42.91
C SER A 108 -21.46 -21.87 -41.82
N SER A 109 -21.36 -20.74 -41.10
CA SER A 109 -22.28 -20.36 -40.03
C SER A 109 -23.55 -19.69 -40.56
N SER A 110 -24.66 -19.84 -39.85
CA SER A 110 -25.89 -19.11 -40.16
C SER A 110 -25.78 -17.67 -39.66
N ILE A 111 -25.80 -16.71 -40.58
CA ILE A 111 -25.81 -15.28 -40.28
C ILE A 111 -27.27 -14.82 -40.20
N MET A 112 -27.68 -14.25 -39.06
CA MET A 112 -29.04 -13.80 -38.81
C MET A 112 -29.05 -12.32 -38.45
N GLY A 113 -30.03 -11.55 -38.96
CA GLY A 113 -30.19 -10.13 -38.66
C GLY A 113 -29.27 -9.18 -39.45
N ALA A 114 -29.34 -7.88 -39.13
CA ALA A 114 -28.52 -6.82 -39.72
C ALA A 114 -28.18 -5.74 -38.68
N GLY A 115 -27.02 -5.10 -38.80
CA GLY A 115 -26.56 -4.05 -37.88
C GLY A 115 -26.44 -4.56 -36.44
N ALA A 116 -27.06 -3.86 -35.49
CA ALA A 116 -27.01 -4.21 -34.06
C ALA A 116 -27.67 -5.55 -33.68
N SER A 117 -28.52 -6.12 -34.54
CA SER A 117 -29.16 -7.43 -34.30
C SER A 117 -28.45 -8.57 -35.02
N LEU A 118 -27.25 -8.33 -35.56
CA LEU A 118 -26.48 -9.31 -36.31
C LEU A 118 -25.98 -10.42 -35.37
N ALA A 119 -26.16 -11.66 -35.77
CA ALA A 119 -25.66 -12.81 -35.05
C ALA A 119 -25.04 -13.83 -36.00
N VAL A 120 -23.85 -14.32 -35.66
CA VAL A 120 -23.18 -15.42 -36.36
C VAL A 120 -23.30 -16.65 -35.49
N ARG A 121 -24.05 -17.66 -35.98
CA ARG A 121 -24.24 -18.93 -35.28
C ARG A 121 -23.58 -20.09 -36.03
N GLY A 122 -22.60 -20.73 -35.37
CA GLY A 122 -21.82 -21.82 -35.95
C GLY A 122 -21.61 -22.99 -34.99
N GLU A 123 -21.11 -24.12 -35.50
CA GLU A 123 -20.78 -25.29 -34.66
C GLU A 123 -19.57 -25.02 -33.75
N MET A 124 -19.60 -25.57 -32.53
CA MET A 124 -18.61 -25.23 -31.50
C MET A 124 -17.18 -25.70 -31.79
N ARG A 125 -17.02 -26.87 -32.42
CA ARG A 125 -15.77 -27.63 -32.68
C ARG A 125 -14.46 -26.92 -32.33
N ASN A 126 -13.67 -26.54 -33.34
CA ASN A 126 -12.37 -25.89 -33.16
C ASN A 126 -12.52 -24.37 -33.02
N ALA A 127 -13.68 -23.81 -33.37
CA ALA A 127 -13.93 -22.38 -33.31
C ALA A 127 -13.94 -21.84 -31.88
N LYS A 128 -14.35 -22.66 -30.89
CA LYS A 128 -14.39 -22.23 -29.49
C LYS A 128 -13.03 -21.74 -28.99
N GLU A 129 -12.00 -22.57 -29.14
CA GLU A 129 -10.66 -22.25 -28.65
C GLU A 129 -10.07 -21.04 -29.39
N LEU A 130 -10.32 -20.94 -30.69
CA LEU A 130 -9.86 -19.80 -31.50
C LEU A 130 -10.51 -18.49 -31.05
N LEU A 131 -11.83 -18.48 -30.83
CA LEU A 131 -12.56 -17.31 -30.34
C LEU A 131 -12.16 -16.93 -28.91
N GLU A 132 -11.89 -17.92 -28.04
CA GLU A 132 -11.34 -17.68 -26.69
C GLU A 132 -9.94 -17.07 -26.73
N ARG A 133 -9.04 -17.57 -27.59
CA ARG A 133 -7.69 -17.00 -27.77
C ARG A 133 -7.75 -15.59 -28.33
N LEU A 134 -8.68 -15.33 -29.24
CA LEU A 134 -8.95 -14.00 -29.79
C LEU A 134 -9.54 -13.05 -28.73
N CYS A 135 -10.04 -13.58 -27.62
CA CYS A 135 -10.82 -12.88 -26.60
C CYS A 135 -12.07 -12.19 -27.18
N LEU A 136 -12.70 -12.81 -28.17
CA LEU A 136 -13.90 -12.28 -28.80
C LEU A 136 -15.14 -12.67 -27.96
N PRO A 137 -15.98 -11.73 -27.52
CA PRO A 137 -17.19 -12.04 -26.74
C PRO A 137 -18.16 -12.94 -27.51
N HIS A 138 -18.49 -14.10 -26.95
CA HIS A 138 -19.41 -15.05 -27.57
C HIS A 138 -20.18 -15.85 -26.52
N ARG A 139 -21.36 -16.35 -26.91
CA ARG A 139 -22.24 -17.19 -26.09
C ARG A 139 -22.25 -18.62 -26.63
N VAL A 140 -22.40 -19.60 -25.73
CA VAL A 140 -22.52 -21.02 -26.08
C VAL A 140 -23.96 -21.46 -25.80
N GLU A 141 -24.62 -21.99 -26.82
CA GLU A 141 -25.96 -22.60 -26.71
C GLU A 141 -25.92 -24.02 -27.28
N GLY A 142 -25.97 -25.02 -26.39
CA GLY A 142 -25.87 -26.43 -26.76
C GLY A 142 -24.55 -26.75 -27.47
N THR A 143 -24.64 -27.14 -28.74
CA THR A 143 -23.49 -27.43 -29.61
C THR A 143 -23.08 -26.26 -30.52
N SER A 144 -23.73 -25.10 -30.36
CA SER A 144 -23.51 -23.92 -31.19
C SER A 144 -22.88 -22.76 -30.41
N ILE A 145 -22.05 -21.98 -31.11
CA ILE A 145 -21.50 -20.71 -30.65
C ILE A 145 -22.25 -19.59 -31.35
N ILE A 146 -22.57 -18.54 -30.61
CA ILE A 146 -23.24 -17.34 -31.11
C ILE A 146 -22.37 -16.13 -30.80
N VAL A 147 -22.00 -15.38 -31.82
CA VAL A 147 -21.40 -14.05 -31.72
C VAL A 147 -22.47 -13.04 -32.08
N GLU A 148 -22.70 -12.01 -31.26
CA GLU A 148 -23.84 -11.09 -31.39
C GLU A 148 -23.39 -9.62 -31.52
N GLY A 149 -24.23 -8.83 -32.18
CA GLY A 149 -24.13 -7.37 -32.22
C GLY A 149 -22.89 -6.83 -32.95
N GLU A 150 -22.25 -5.84 -32.34
CA GLU A 150 -21.07 -5.16 -32.88
C GLU A 150 -19.89 -6.12 -33.11
N ASP A 151 -19.70 -7.10 -32.22
CA ASP A 151 -18.60 -8.06 -32.32
C ASP A 151 -18.76 -8.98 -33.54
N ALA A 152 -20.00 -9.34 -33.87
CA ALA A 152 -20.31 -10.14 -35.05
C ALA A 152 -20.00 -9.37 -36.34
N LEU A 153 -20.34 -8.07 -36.37
CA LEU A 153 -20.07 -7.20 -37.50
C LEU A 153 -18.57 -7.07 -37.75
N ILE A 154 -17.80 -6.77 -36.71
CA ILE A 154 -16.33 -6.63 -36.81
C ILE A 154 -15.68 -7.95 -37.21
N LEU A 155 -16.12 -9.08 -36.65
CA LEU A 155 -15.60 -10.40 -37.02
C LEU A 155 -15.77 -10.65 -38.53
N LEU A 156 -16.98 -10.44 -39.06
CA LEU A 156 -17.26 -10.63 -40.48
C LEU A 156 -16.50 -9.61 -41.34
N ALA A 157 -16.39 -8.36 -40.90
CA ALA A 157 -15.65 -7.31 -41.59
C ALA A 157 -14.17 -7.69 -41.73
N CYS A 158 -13.50 -8.06 -40.63
CA CYS A 158 -12.09 -8.46 -40.64
C CYS A 158 -11.82 -9.72 -41.47
N LEU A 159 -12.78 -10.66 -41.52
CA LEU A 159 -12.68 -11.88 -42.33
C LEU A 159 -13.06 -11.68 -43.81
N GLY A 160 -13.51 -10.47 -44.19
CA GLY A 160 -13.95 -10.16 -45.55
C GLY A 160 -15.22 -10.92 -45.96
N LEU A 161 -16.13 -11.16 -45.02
CA LEU A 161 -17.38 -11.91 -45.18
C LEU A 161 -18.64 -11.05 -45.01
N GLU A 162 -18.51 -9.72 -45.07
CA GLU A 162 -19.67 -8.82 -45.01
C GLU A 162 -20.64 -9.02 -46.20
N PRO A 163 -21.96 -8.84 -45.97
CA PRO A 163 -22.95 -8.89 -47.04
C PRO A 163 -22.66 -7.80 -48.09
N GLY A 164 -22.24 -8.23 -49.29
CA GLY A 164 -21.88 -7.35 -50.41
C GLY A 164 -20.37 -7.26 -50.71
N ALA A 165 -19.51 -7.84 -49.88
CA ALA A 165 -18.07 -7.92 -50.15
C ALA A 165 -17.78 -8.91 -51.30
N LYS A 166 -16.92 -8.53 -52.25
CA LYS A 166 -16.37 -9.49 -53.22
C LYS A 166 -15.51 -10.48 -52.45
N ALA A 167 -15.89 -11.76 -52.45
CA ALA A 167 -15.09 -12.81 -51.82
C ALA A 167 -13.66 -12.75 -52.38
N ALA A 168 -12.71 -12.32 -51.53
CA ALA A 168 -11.31 -12.38 -51.90
C ALA A 168 -10.97 -13.83 -52.24
N GLY A 169 -10.40 -14.06 -53.43
CA GLY A 169 -9.98 -15.37 -53.94
C GLY A 169 -8.99 -16.06 -53.00
N PRO A 170 -8.47 -17.25 -53.34
CA PRO A 170 -7.58 -18.01 -52.46
C PRO A 170 -6.32 -17.19 -52.13
N VAL A 171 -6.29 -16.58 -50.95
CA VAL A 171 -5.17 -15.76 -50.47
C VAL A 171 -4.06 -16.70 -50.00
N ARG A 172 -2.97 -16.76 -50.75
CA ARG A 172 -1.70 -17.34 -50.27
C ARG A 172 -0.94 -16.24 -49.54
N SER A 173 -1.13 -16.10 -48.23
CA SER A 173 -0.34 -15.11 -47.47
C SER A 173 1.06 -15.64 -47.19
N GLN A 174 2.09 -14.87 -47.56
CA GLN A 174 3.47 -15.02 -47.06
C GLN A 174 3.73 -14.15 -45.81
N GLY A 175 2.69 -13.47 -45.31
CA GLY A 175 2.75 -12.47 -44.25
C GLY A 175 2.19 -12.91 -42.89
N GLY A 176 2.26 -12.02 -41.91
CA GLY A 176 1.75 -12.22 -40.54
C GLY A 176 0.22 -12.18 -40.43
N PRO A 177 -0.35 -12.50 -39.25
CA PRO A 177 -1.81 -12.54 -39.00
C PRO A 177 -2.55 -11.24 -39.40
N LEU A 178 -1.98 -10.08 -39.07
CA LEU A 178 -2.60 -8.78 -39.35
C LEU A 178 -2.55 -8.41 -40.84
N GLU A 179 -1.47 -8.78 -41.54
CA GLU A 179 -1.35 -8.59 -42.99
C GLU A 179 -2.37 -9.43 -43.75
N LEU A 180 -2.63 -10.66 -43.27
CA LEU A 180 -3.69 -11.51 -43.79
C LEU A 180 -5.06 -10.81 -43.66
N ILE A 181 -5.38 -10.25 -42.49
CA ILE A 181 -6.65 -9.53 -42.28
C ILE A 181 -6.76 -8.33 -43.22
N LYS A 182 -5.69 -7.54 -43.37
CA LYS A 182 -5.66 -6.41 -44.31
C LYS A 182 -5.87 -6.86 -45.75
N SER A 183 -5.29 -7.99 -46.16
CA SER A 183 -5.48 -8.55 -47.49
C SER A 183 -6.91 -9.08 -47.75
N LEU A 184 -7.58 -9.58 -46.70
CA LEU A 184 -8.94 -10.13 -46.79
C LEU A 184 -10.01 -9.05 -46.79
N SER A 185 -9.85 -8.03 -45.95
CA SER A 185 -10.89 -7.03 -45.66
C SER A 185 -10.61 -5.64 -46.20
N GLY A 186 -9.35 -5.34 -46.55
CA GLY A 186 -8.89 -3.99 -46.84
C GLY A 186 -8.73 -3.09 -45.60
N ILE A 187 -9.04 -3.60 -44.41
CA ILE A 187 -9.01 -2.85 -43.14
C ILE A 187 -7.64 -3.02 -42.49
N GLU A 188 -7.04 -1.91 -42.07
CA GLU A 188 -5.80 -1.94 -41.28
C GLU A 188 -6.12 -2.21 -39.80
N VAL A 189 -5.57 -3.30 -39.26
CA VAL A 189 -5.72 -3.66 -37.84
C VAL A 189 -4.34 -3.60 -37.20
N ARG A 190 -4.22 -2.85 -36.10
CA ARG A 190 -2.98 -2.74 -35.34
C ARG A 190 -2.94 -3.73 -34.16
N PRO A 191 -1.73 -4.12 -33.72
CA PRO A 191 -1.50 -4.91 -32.51
C PRO A 191 -2.21 -4.37 -31.27
N LYS A 192 -3.04 -5.21 -30.63
CA LYS A 192 -3.82 -4.80 -29.45
C LYS A 192 -2.96 -4.70 -28.20
N ALA A 193 -2.08 -5.68 -27.98
CA ALA A 193 -1.20 -5.74 -26.82
C ALA A 193 0.13 -6.43 -27.19
N PRO A 194 1.01 -5.75 -27.94
CA PRO A 194 2.32 -6.30 -28.34
C PRO A 194 3.22 -6.57 -27.12
N THR A 195 3.02 -5.83 -26.03
CA THR A 195 3.76 -5.98 -24.77
C THR A 195 2.86 -6.56 -23.68
N ILE A 196 3.32 -7.65 -23.04
CA ILE A 196 2.66 -8.27 -21.88
C ILE A 196 3.57 -8.16 -20.67
N LEU A 197 3.05 -7.62 -19.57
CA LEU A 197 3.79 -7.47 -18.32
C LEU A 197 3.30 -8.48 -17.27
N GLY A 198 4.24 -9.19 -16.65
CA GLY A 198 3.96 -10.04 -15.50
C GLY A 198 3.90 -9.22 -14.22
N ALA A 199 2.90 -9.45 -13.38
CA ALA A 199 2.79 -8.84 -12.06
C ALA A 199 2.63 -9.92 -10.99
N ARG A 200 3.20 -9.65 -9.81
CA ARG A 200 3.02 -10.49 -8.61
C ARG A 200 2.61 -9.61 -7.46
N MET A 201 1.55 -10.00 -6.75
CA MET A 201 1.15 -9.32 -5.51
C MET A 201 2.32 -9.35 -4.51
N GLY A 202 2.78 -8.15 -4.14
CA GLY A 202 3.90 -7.97 -3.21
C GLY A 202 3.41 -7.78 -1.78
N ARG A 203 3.18 -6.52 -1.40
CA ARG A 203 2.69 -6.13 -0.07
C ARG A 203 1.22 -5.70 -0.17
N PRO A 204 0.32 -6.21 0.69
CA PRO A 204 -1.04 -5.70 0.74
C PRO A 204 -1.06 -4.29 1.32
N GLU A 205 -2.14 -3.58 1.07
CA GLU A 205 -2.44 -2.26 1.61
C GLU A 205 -2.44 -2.27 3.15
N LYS A 206 -2.22 -1.14 3.81
CA LYS A 206 -2.21 -1.06 5.29
C LYS A 206 -2.79 0.27 5.74
N ALA A 207 -3.71 0.21 6.69
CA ALA A 207 -4.20 1.37 7.45
C ALA A 207 -4.40 0.89 8.90
N LYS A 208 -3.46 1.19 9.80
CA LYS A 208 -3.49 0.67 11.16
C LYS A 208 -2.75 1.57 12.16
N GLU A 209 -3.25 1.62 13.39
CA GLU A 209 -2.55 2.22 14.53
C GLU A 209 -1.14 1.62 14.72
N ARG A 210 -0.16 2.50 14.94
CA ARG A 210 1.23 2.09 15.19
C ARG A 210 1.42 1.78 16.66
N GLU A 211 1.32 0.49 16.99
CA GLU A 211 1.49 0.02 18.35
C GLU A 211 2.89 -0.54 18.61
N MET A 212 3.46 -0.21 19.77
CA MET A 212 4.56 -1.01 20.33
C MET A 212 4.07 -2.44 20.63
N ARG A 213 4.94 -3.43 20.48
CA ARG A 213 4.68 -4.81 20.93
C ARG A 213 5.49 -5.11 22.18
N PRO A 214 4.86 -5.29 23.36
CA PRO A 214 3.43 -5.17 23.65
C PRO A 214 2.94 -3.72 23.69
N ARG A 215 1.61 -3.52 23.60
CA ARG A 215 0.94 -2.21 23.62
C ARG A 215 1.30 -1.43 24.89
N VAL A 216 1.58 -0.14 24.73
CA VAL A 216 2.00 0.78 25.81
C VAL A 216 1.11 2.02 25.79
N HIS A 217 0.66 2.46 26.98
CA HIS A 217 -0.10 3.71 27.15
C HIS A 217 0.79 4.83 27.74
N SER A 218 1.73 4.47 28.62
CA SER A 218 2.63 5.41 29.30
C SER A 218 4.08 4.96 29.21
N LEU A 219 4.99 5.90 28.95
CA LEU A 219 6.43 5.65 29.07
C LEU A 219 6.87 5.73 30.55
N PHE A 220 6.27 4.93 31.41
CA PHE A 220 6.59 4.81 32.83
C PHE A 220 7.02 3.38 33.19
N PRO A 221 8.15 3.17 33.87
CA PRO A 221 8.65 1.82 34.16
C PRO A 221 7.90 1.17 35.33
N VAL A 222 7.55 -0.11 35.18
CA VAL A 222 6.90 -0.93 36.24
C VAL A 222 7.67 -2.21 36.57
N GLY A 223 8.84 -2.43 35.97
CA GLY A 223 9.66 -3.61 36.23
C GLY A 223 8.90 -4.92 35.99
N LEU A 224 8.83 -5.76 37.03
CA LEU A 224 8.07 -7.01 37.05
C LEU A 224 6.75 -6.92 37.85
N ALA A 225 6.53 -5.82 38.57
CA ALA A 225 5.38 -5.63 39.47
C ALA A 225 4.05 -5.53 38.71
N GLY A 226 4.07 -5.04 37.47
CA GLY A 226 2.87 -4.94 36.62
C GLY A 226 2.47 -6.24 35.91
N GLY A 227 3.01 -7.39 36.31
CA GLY A 227 2.72 -8.68 35.69
C GLY A 227 3.08 -8.78 34.20
N PRO A 228 2.54 -9.77 33.47
CA PRO A 228 2.83 -9.98 32.05
C PRO A 228 2.39 -8.81 31.15
N GLN A 229 1.32 -8.11 31.54
CA GLN A 229 0.76 -6.98 30.79
C GLN A 229 1.42 -5.63 31.12
N ARG A 230 2.30 -5.59 32.12
CA ARG A 230 2.98 -4.36 32.59
C ARG A 230 1.97 -3.30 33.04
N ASN A 231 0.93 -3.72 33.75
CA ASN A 231 -0.14 -2.84 34.21
C ASN A 231 0.32 -2.02 35.42
N ILE A 232 0.30 -0.69 35.30
CA ILE A 232 0.66 0.26 36.37
C ILE A 232 -0.32 0.15 37.53
N VAL A 233 -1.61 -0.09 37.26
CA VAL A 233 -2.65 -0.21 38.29
C VAL A 233 -2.48 -1.47 39.13
N GLU A 234 -2.04 -2.56 38.51
CA GLU A 234 -1.70 -3.81 39.21
C GLU A 234 -0.43 -3.62 40.05
N ALA A 235 0.60 -2.99 39.47
CA ALA A 235 1.84 -2.67 40.17
C ALA A 235 1.63 -1.76 41.39
N ALA A 236 0.61 -0.89 41.35
CA ALA A 236 0.25 -0.01 42.47
C ALA A 236 -0.37 -0.72 43.68
N ARG A 237 -0.70 -2.02 43.57
CA ARG A 237 -1.10 -2.84 44.73
C ARG A 237 0.08 -3.20 45.61
N GLU A 238 1.30 -3.23 45.06
CA GLU A 238 2.52 -3.40 45.83
C GLU A 238 2.84 -2.13 46.63
N ALA A 239 3.50 -2.28 47.78
CA ALA A 239 3.79 -1.16 48.67
C ALA A 239 4.78 -0.15 48.05
N ALA A 240 5.78 -0.66 47.32
CA ALA A 240 6.75 0.10 46.55
C ALA A 240 7.31 -0.75 45.42
N VAL A 241 7.59 -0.14 44.27
CA VAL A 241 8.19 -0.80 43.11
C VAL A 241 9.60 -0.26 42.89
N GLU A 242 10.58 -1.15 42.80
CA GLU A 242 11.97 -0.80 42.50
C GLU A 242 12.16 -0.62 40.98
N VAL A 243 12.51 0.60 40.56
CA VAL A 243 12.74 0.94 39.14
C VAL A 243 13.93 1.86 38.95
N GLU A 244 14.54 1.82 37.77
CA GLU A 244 15.60 2.75 37.36
C GLU A 244 14.96 4.01 36.79
N LEU A 245 15.20 5.14 37.46
CA LEU A 245 14.67 6.45 37.12
C LEU A 245 15.76 7.52 37.18
N ALA A 246 15.55 8.62 36.46
CA ALA A 246 16.39 9.81 36.52
C ALA A 246 16.61 10.26 37.97
N SER A 247 17.84 10.68 38.29
CA SER A 247 18.17 11.28 39.58
C SER A 247 18.37 12.77 39.36
N ARG A 248 17.54 13.62 39.99
CA ARG A 248 17.56 15.07 39.80
C ARG A 248 17.40 15.81 41.13
N ARG A 249 18.02 16.98 41.26
CA ARG A 249 17.91 17.88 42.43
C ARG A 249 17.35 19.22 42.00
N CYS A 250 16.44 19.79 42.79
CA CYS A 250 15.99 21.16 42.60
C CYS A 250 17.02 22.15 43.17
N PRO A 251 17.49 23.15 42.41
CA PRO A 251 18.48 24.11 42.91
C PRO A 251 17.92 25.06 43.98
N ALA A 252 16.61 25.38 43.97
CA ALA A 252 16.03 26.31 44.96
C ALA A 252 15.63 25.65 46.28
N CYS A 253 14.98 24.48 46.24
CA CYS A 253 14.45 23.84 47.46
C CYS A 253 15.22 22.58 47.89
N GLY A 254 16.21 22.15 47.10
CA GLY A 254 17.01 20.95 47.39
C GLY A 254 16.28 19.62 47.23
N LEU A 255 14.99 19.62 46.87
CA LEU A 255 14.19 18.40 46.71
C LEU A 255 14.81 17.48 45.63
N GLU A 256 15.10 16.24 46.02
CA GLU A 256 15.52 15.19 45.09
C GLU A 256 14.33 14.43 44.54
N GLY A 257 14.36 14.12 43.24
CA GLY A 257 13.34 13.33 42.59
C GLY A 257 13.76 12.92 41.18
N PHE A 258 12.78 12.54 40.37
CA PHE A 258 12.99 12.13 38.97
C PHE A 258 12.28 13.03 37.96
N TRP A 259 11.52 14.03 38.42
CA TRP A 259 10.80 14.95 37.56
C TRP A 259 11.71 16.08 37.04
N PRO A 260 11.59 16.46 35.76
CA PRO A 260 12.31 17.62 35.20
C PRO A 260 11.90 18.97 35.82
N ILE A 261 10.69 19.04 36.39
CA ILE A 261 10.14 20.22 37.06
C ILE A 261 9.88 19.85 38.52
N CYS A 262 10.33 20.69 39.44
CA CYS A 262 10.13 20.46 40.87
C CYS A 262 8.64 20.56 41.22
N PRO A 263 8.03 19.55 41.86
CA PRO A 263 6.62 19.58 42.25
C PRO A 263 6.33 20.59 43.37
N SER A 264 7.33 21.02 44.14
CA SER A 264 7.17 21.96 45.26
C SER A 264 7.23 23.42 44.82
N CYS A 265 8.25 23.79 44.03
CA CYS A 265 8.49 25.20 43.65
C CYS A 265 8.37 25.50 42.15
N GLY A 266 8.14 24.50 41.30
CA GLY A 266 7.98 24.70 39.85
C GLY A 266 9.28 24.99 39.07
N GLN A 267 10.44 25.09 39.73
CA GLN A 267 11.72 25.32 39.05
C GLN A 267 12.26 24.05 38.37
N ARG A 268 13.01 24.21 37.28
CA ARG A 268 13.65 23.11 36.55
C ARG A 268 14.73 22.46 37.40
N THR A 269 14.72 21.13 37.47
CA THR A 269 15.68 20.34 38.26
C THR A 269 16.93 20.02 37.44
N GLU A 270 18.06 19.80 38.11
CA GLU A 270 19.35 19.45 37.49
C GLU A 270 19.68 17.96 37.71
N PRO A 271 20.31 17.29 36.74
CA PRO A 271 20.66 15.87 36.86
C PRO A 271 21.78 15.64 37.89
N ILE A 272 21.65 14.58 38.68
CA ILE A 272 22.67 14.11 39.62
C ILE A 272 23.35 12.89 38.99
N PHE A 273 24.64 12.98 38.73
CA PHE A 273 25.41 11.86 38.19
C PHE A 273 25.93 10.99 39.34
N THR A 274 25.65 9.69 39.29
CA THR A 274 26.03 8.72 40.32
C THR A 274 26.76 7.53 39.73
N CYS A 275 27.65 6.90 40.50
CA CYS A 275 28.26 5.64 40.11
C CYS A 275 27.21 4.51 40.18
N PRO A 276 26.98 3.74 39.10
CA PRO A 276 25.95 2.71 39.07
C PRO A 276 26.21 1.53 40.02
N LYS A 277 27.45 1.39 40.53
CA LYS A 277 27.83 0.29 41.45
C LYS A 277 27.87 0.72 42.91
N CYS A 278 28.55 1.84 43.22
CA CYS A 278 28.73 2.28 44.61
C CYS A 278 27.83 3.45 45.02
N GLY A 279 27.04 4.02 44.09
CA GLY A 279 26.09 5.11 44.38
C GLY A 279 26.71 6.48 44.63
N ARG A 280 28.05 6.61 44.58
CA ARG A 280 28.75 7.89 44.82
C ARG A 280 28.36 8.95 43.80
N GLU A 281 28.02 10.16 44.26
CA GLU A 281 27.83 11.34 43.40
C GLU A 281 29.17 11.74 42.77
N LEU A 282 29.16 11.99 41.47
CA LEU A 282 30.32 12.34 40.65
C LEU A 282 29.93 13.48 39.70
N ALA A 283 30.93 14.18 39.16
CA ALA A 283 30.68 15.13 38.09
C ALA A 283 30.38 14.41 36.76
N GLU A 284 29.72 15.13 35.85
CA GLU A 284 29.42 14.62 34.51
C GLU A 284 30.70 14.15 33.79
N GLY A 285 30.62 13.00 33.12
CA GLY A 285 31.74 12.44 32.36
C GLY A 285 32.88 11.83 33.19
N VAL A 286 32.84 11.92 34.52
CA VAL A 286 33.88 11.37 35.40
C VAL A 286 33.66 9.88 35.66
N SER A 287 34.73 9.10 35.54
CA SER A 287 34.75 7.69 35.95
C SER A 287 34.96 7.57 37.45
N CYS A 288 34.21 6.69 38.10
CA CYS A 288 34.34 6.46 39.52
C CYS A 288 35.75 5.98 39.87
N PRO A 289 36.50 6.68 40.76
CA PRO A 289 37.87 6.31 41.10
C PRO A 289 37.97 4.94 41.77
N SER A 290 36.90 4.47 42.42
CA SER A 290 36.87 3.17 43.11
C SER A 290 36.32 2.01 42.28
N CYS A 291 35.56 2.28 41.22
CA CYS A 291 34.85 1.24 40.45
C CYS A 291 35.22 1.22 38.97
N GLY A 292 35.90 2.26 38.45
CA GLY A 292 36.24 2.41 37.03
C GLY A 292 35.04 2.61 36.09
N LEU A 293 33.82 2.67 36.61
CA LEU A 293 32.59 2.85 35.83
C LEU A 293 32.26 4.34 35.66
N ARG A 294 31.77 4.71 34.49
CA ARG A 294 31.29 6.07 34.20
C ARG A 294 30.07 6.43 35.04
N ALA A 295 30.01 7.67 35.50
CA ALA A 295 28.84 8.20 36.19
C ALA A 295 27.61 8.24 35.28
N VAL A 296 26.44 7.91 35.83
CA VAL A 296 25.17 7.88 35.12
C VAL A 296 24.13 8.79 35.79
N PRO A 297 23.23 9.44 35.03
CA PRO A 297 22.23 10.38 35.57
C PRO A 297 20.96 9.71 36.12
N PHE A 298 21.01 8.41 36.42
CA PHE A 298 19.88 7.63 36.90
C PHE A 298 20.31 6.67 38.02
N ARG A 299 19.39 6.34 38.92
CA ARG A 299 19.62 5.37 40.01
C ARG A 299 18.38 4.49 40.21
N ARG A 300 18.55 3.35 40.88
CA ARG A 300 17.42 2.54 41.34
C ARG A 300 16.74 3.24 42.50
N GLN A 301 15.43 3.43 42.38
CA GLN A 301 14.62 4.13 43.37
C GLN A 301 13.37 3.28 43.67
N LEU A 302 12.92 3.32 44.92
CA LEU A 302 11.65 2.74 45.34
C LEU A 302 10.55 3.77 45.12
N VAL A 303 9.57 3.42 44.28
CA VAL A 303 8.47 4.32 43.91
C VAL A 303 7.15 3.80 44.45
N ARG A 304 6.43 4.65 45.18
CA ARG A 304 5.07 4.37 45.67
C ARG A 304 4.05 4.72 44.58
N LEU A 305 3.80 3.78 43.66
CA LEU A 305 2.90 3.98 42.52
C LEU A 305 1.47 4.33 42.94
N LYS A 306 0.99 3.81 44.08
CA LYS A 306 -0.35 4.11 44.61
C LYS A 306 -0.55 5.61 44.83
N GLU A 307 0.43 6.27 45.45
CA GLU A 307 0.36 7.71 45.74
C GLU A 307 0.42 8.53 44.45
N LEU A 308 1.30 8.15 43.51
CA LEU A 308 1.39 8.79 42.20
C LEU A 308 0.07 8.68 41.41
N LEU A 309 -0.58 7.52 41.44
CA LEU A 309 -1.86 7.32 40.75
C LEU A 309 -3.00 8.12 41.39
N GLU A 310 -3.08 8.20 42.72
CA GLU A 310 -4.09 9.02 43.40
C GLU A 310 -3.86 10.52 43.16
N GLN A 311 -2.60 10.98 43.16
CA GLN A 311 -2.26 12.34 42.76
C GLN A 311 -2.68 12.62 41.31
N ALA A 312 -2.32 11.73 40.38
CA ALA A 312 -2.72 11.84 38.98
C ALA A 312 -4.25 11.86 38.80
N LYS A 313 -4.98 11.01 39.55
CA LYS A 313 -6.44 10.96 39.56
C LYS A 313 -7.06 12.29 40.02
N SER A 314 -6.54 12.83 41.13
CA SER A 314 -7.01 14.10 41.69
C SER A 314 -6.75 15.28 40.74
N ARG A 315 -5.55 15.34 40.15
CA ARG A 315 -5.15 16.38 39.19
C ARG A 315 -6.02 16.36 37.93
N LEU A 316 -6.27 15.16 37.39
CA LEU A 316 -7.12 14.98 36.22
C LEU A 316 -8.63 15.08 36.53
N ARG A 317 -9.02 15.21 37.81
CA ARG A 317 -10.42 15.26 38.26
C ARG A 317 -11.24 14.08 37.72
N LEU A 318 -10.66 12.87 37.77
CA LEU A 318 -11.30 11.65 37.29
C LEU A 318 -12.01 10.91 38.44
N GLY A 319 -13.27 10.53 38.25
CA GLY A 319 -14.02 9.75 39.25
C GLY A 319 -13.47 8.33 39.44
N LYS A 320 -13.12 7.67 38.33
CA LYS A 320 -12.55 6.31 38.31
C LYS A 320 -11.33 6.25 37.40
N LEU A 321 -10.30 5.51 37.82
CA LEU A 321 -9.15 5.18 36.98
C LEU A 321 -9.48 3.99 36.06
N PRO A 322 -8.90 3.93 34.85
CA PRO A 322 -8.99 2.74 34.00
C PRO A 322 -8.45 1.51 34.72
N ASP A 323 -9.06 0.35 34.51
CA ASP A 323 -8.61 -0.90 35.16
C ASP A 323 -7.25 -1.38 34.60
N VAL A 324 -6.89 -0.96 33.38
CA VAL A 324 -5.64 -1.35 32.69
C VAL A 324 -4.92 -0.14 32.13
N VAL A 325 -3.76 0.19 32.70
CA VAL A 325 -2.83 1.21 32.16
C VAL A 325 -1.47 0.56 31.93
N LYS A 326 -1.10 0.35 30.67
CA LYS A 326 0.13 -0.39 30.32
C LYS A 326 1.35 0.54 30.32
N GLY A 327 2.30 0.25 31.19
CA GLY A 327 3.61 0.91 31.24
C GLY A 327 4.69 0.16 30.45
N VAL A 328 5.94 0.50 30.70
CA VAL A 328 7.11 -0.19 30.14
C VAL A 328 7.82 -1.03 31.20
N ARG A 329 8.56 -2.05 30.78
CA ARG A 329 9.36 -2.86 31.74
C ARG A 329 10.50 -2.04 32.34
N GLY A 330 11.10 -1.18 31.53
CA GLY A 330 12.21 -0.31 31.90
C GLY A 330 12.38 0.74 30.81
N LEU A 331 12.93 1.88 31.20
CA LEU A 331 13.16 3.00 30.31
C LEU A 331 14.40 2.77 29.44
N ILE A 332 14.34 3.13 28.16
CA ILE A 332 15.42 2.90 27.18
C ILE A 332 16.15 4.18 26.76
N ASN A 333 15.64 5.34 27.19
CA ASN A 333 16.30 6.62 27.05
C ASN A 333 17.55 6.72 27.93
N GLU A 334 18.37 7.72 27.62
CA GLU A 334 19.67 7.98 28.22
C GLU A 334 19.57 8.32 29.71
N GLU A 335 18.74 9.31 30.05
CA GLU A 335 18.56 9.77 31.43
C GLU A 335 17.56 8.96 32.26
N LYS A 336 16.85 7.97 31.67
CA LYS A 336 15.74 7.26 32.33
C LYS A 336 14.66 8.20 32.88
N VAL A 337 14.38 9.29 32.17
CA VAL A 337 13.27 10.20 32.49
C VAL A 337 11.95 9.53 32.08
N PRO A 338 11.00 9.34 33.02
CA PRO A 338 9.69 8.79 32.72
C PRO A 338 8.76 9.87 32.12
N GLU A 339 7.73 9.42 31.42
CA GLU A 339 6.59 10.26 31.07
C GLU A 339 5.62 10.43 32.26
N PRO A 340 4.99 11.61 32.44
CA PRO A 340 3.90 11.79 33.40
C PRO A 340 2.79 10.73 33.24
N VAL A 341 2.41 10.10 34.34
CA VAL A 341 1.43 9.00 34.35
C VAL A 341 0.04 9.48 33.94
N GLU A 342 -0.26 10.76 34.18
CA GLU A 342 -1.48 11.45 33.75
C GLU A 342 -1.72 11.29 32.24
N LYS A 343 -0.69 11.49 31.41
CA LYS A 343 -0.78 11.30 29.95
C LYS A 343 -1.15 9.86 29.62
N GLY A 344 -0.54 8.91 30.33
CA GLY A 344 -0.82 7.49 30.19
C GLY A 344 -2.24 7.07 30.53
N ILE A 345 -2.81 7.64 31.61
CA ILE A 345 -4.19 7.42 32.04
C ILE A 345 -5.16 7.95 30.98
N LEU A 346 -4.94 9.17 30.49
CA LEU A 346 -5.76 9.75 29.44
C LEU A 346 -5.70 8.94 28.14
N ARG A 347 -4.51 8.49 27.70
CA ARG A 347 -4.39 7.60 26.53
C ARG A 347 -5.14 6.28 26.73
N ALA A 348 -5.11 5.71 27.93
CA ALA A 348 -5.83 4.48 28.24
C ALA A 348 -7.36 4.66 28.16
N LEU A 349 -7.89 5.81 28.60
CA LEU A 349 -9.32 6.14 28.50
C LEU A 349 -9.81 6.18 27.05
N PHE A 350 -9.00 6.71 26.13
CA PHE A 350 -9.33 6.80 24.70
C PHE A 350 -8.89 5.58 23.88
N GLY A 351 -8.34 4.55 24.52
CA GLY A 351 -7.84 3.36 23.83
C GLY A 351 -6.76 3.70 22.80
N LEU A 352 -5.79 4.53 23.18
CA LEU A 352 -4.65 4.96 22.36
C LEU A 352 -3.36 4.26 22.80
N SER A 353 -2.39 4.15 21.91
CA SER A 353 -1.05 3.65 22.22
C SER A 353 0.02 4.69 21.91
N VAL A 354 1.02 4.77 22.78
CA VAL A 354 2.15 5.69 22.61
C VAL A 354 3.33 4.99 21.93
N PHE A 355 4.04 5.71 21.06
CA PHE A 355 5.30 5.27 20.48
C PHE A 355 6.49 5.70 21.34
N ARG A 356 7.71 5.28 20.97
CA ARG A 356 8.92 5.43 21.81
C ARG A 356 9.31 6.87 22.11
N ASP A 357 8.84 7.80 21.31
CA ASP A 357 9.15 9.23 21.39
C ASP A 357 8.03 10.05 22.07
N GLY A 358 6.97 9.40 22.53
CA GLY A 358 5.82 10.04 23.19
C GLY A 358 4.65 10.36 22.25
N THR A 359 4.83 10.22 20.93
CA THR A 359 3.81 10.53 19.92
C THR A 359 2.84 9.38 19.68
N ILE A 360 1.67 9.69 19.13
CA ILE A 360 0.66 8.74 18.70
C ILE A 360 0.59 8.75 17.18
N ARG A 361 0.77 7.58 16.55
CA ARG A 361 0.90 7.48 15.09
C ARG A 361 -0.07 6.48 14.48
N PHE A 362 -0.41 6.73 13.23
CA PHE A 362 -1.19 5.85 12.36
C PHE A 362 -0.40 5.54 11.10
N ASP A 363 -0.16 4.27 10.81
CA ASP A 363 0.54 3.86 9.58
C ASP A 363 -0.48 3.66 8.45
N ALA A 364 -0.23 4.28 7.29
CA ALA A 364 -1.00 4.12 6.07
C ALA A 364 -0.09 3.86 4.85
N THR A 365 -0.49 3.01 3.92
CA THR A 365 0.22 2.84 2.63
C THR A 365 0.12 4.13 1.82
N ASN A 366 1.23 4.60 1.25
CA ASN A 366 1.22 5.80 0.42
C ASN A 366 0.67 5.53 -0.99
N ALA A 367 -0.04 6.51 -1.56
CA ALA A 367 -0.50 6.47 -2.94
C ALA A 367 -0.52 7.90 -3.52
N PRO A 368 0.11 8.14 -4.67
CA PRO A 368 0.13 9.47 -5.26
C PRO A 368 -1.24 9.83 -5.83
N LEU A 369 -1.66 11.08 -5.61
CA LEU A 369 -2.87 11.66 -6.19
C LEU A 369 -2.59 13.11 -6.58
N THR A 370 -2.95 13.50 -7.80
CA THR A 370 -2.82 14.89 -8.28
C THR A 370 -4.16 15.57 -8.43
N HIS A 371 -5.24 14.81 -8.64
CA HIS A 371 -6.59 15.32 -8.84
C HIS A 371 -7.60 14.51 -8.06
N PHE A 372 -8.69 15.14 -7.65
CA PHE A 372 -9.77 14.47 -6.91
C PHE A 372 -11.10 15.15 -7.22
N LYS A 373 -12.20 14.43 -7.02
CA LYS A 373 -13.54 15.02 -6.97
C LYS A 373 -13.97 15.20 -5.51
N PRO A 374 -14.69 16.29 -5.15
CA PRO A 374 -15.24 16.47 -3.81
C PRO A 374 -16.06 15.25 -3.32
N SER A 375 -16.83 14.62 -4.21
CA SER A 375 -17.63 13.43 -3.89
C SER A 375 -16.78 12.24 -3.42
N GLU A 376 -15.58 12.08 -3.96
CA GLU A 376 -14.68 10.95 -3.67
C GLU A 376 -14.06 11.02 -2.27
N ILE A 377 -13.90 12.23 -1.74
CA ILE A 377 -13.25 12.50 -0.46
C ILE A 377 -14.26 12.83 0.66
N GLY A 378 -15.55 12.87 0.31
CA GLY A 378 -16.66 13.13 1.23
C GLY A 378 -16.66 14.55 1.83
N THR A 379 -16.04 15.53 1.17
CA THR A 379 -15.95 16.91 1.66
C THR A 379 -16.89 17.81 0.87
N PRO A 380 -17.78 18.58 1.52
CA PRO A 380 -18.67 19.53 0.84
C PRO A 380 -17.89 20.58 0.04
N VAL A 381 -18.46 21.00 -1.09
CA VAL A 381 -17.85 21.99 -2.00
C VAL A 381 -17.59 23.32 -1.27
N GLU A 382 -18.52 23.75 -0.42
CA GLU A 382 -18.39 24.98 0.37
C GLU A 382 -17.17 24.92 1.28
N ARG A 383 -16.93 23.76 1.91
CA ARG A 383 -15.78 23.55 2.79
C ARG A 383 -14.47 23.55 2.00
N LEU A 384 -14.46 23.02 0.77
CA LEU A 384 -13.28 23.09 -0.11
C LEU A 384 -12.99 24.52 -0.55
N ARG A 385 -14.02 25.32 -0.84
CA ARG A 385 -13.86 26.76 -1.12
C ARG A 385 -13.23 27.51 0.06
N GLU A 386 -13.65 27.23 1.29
CA GLU A 386 -13.02 27.78 2.51
C GLU A 386 -11.53 27.38 2.65
N LEU A 387 -11.15 26.21 2.14
CA LEU A 387 -9.76 25.73 2.12
C LEU A 387 -8.94 26.33 0.95
N GLY A 388 -9.59 27.13 0.10
CA GLY A 388 -9.03 27.86 -1.03
C GLY A 388 -9.08 27.11 -2.36
N TYR A 389 -10.01 26.17 -2.54
CA TYR A 389 -10.30 25.54 -3.83
C TYR A 389 -11.47 26.28 -4.51
N GLU A 390 -11.12 27.19 -5.42
CA GLU A 390 -12.10 28.09 -6.05
C GLU A 390 -12.58 27.61 -7.43
N VAL A 391 -11.67 26.96 -8.18
CA VAL A 391 -11.90 26.53 -9.56
C VAL A 391 -11.55 25.06 -9.76
N ASP A 392 -12.18 24.45 -10.76
CA ASP A 392 -11.85 23.12 -11.26
C ASP A 392 -10.67 23.14 -12.26
N VAL A 393 -10.30 21.98 -12.79
CA VAL A 393 -9.22 21.83 -13.78
C VAL A 393 -9.45 22.58 -15.10
N ASP A 394 -10.71 22.86 -15.45
CA ASP A 394 -11.10 23.60 -16.65
C ASP A 394 -11.17 25.12 -16.39
N GLY A 395 -10.85 25.56 -15.17
CA GLY A 395 -10.94 26.96 -14.74
C GLY A 395 -12.35 27.45 -14.45
N ARG A 396 -13.33 26.54 -14.35
CA ARG A 396 -14.72 26.88 -13.99
C ARG A 396 -14.86 26.97 -12.47
N PRO A 397 -15.75 27.82 -11.94
CA PRO A 397 -16.04 27.85 -10.52
C PRO A 397 -16.45 26.47 -9.98
N LEU A 398 -15.92 26.10 -8.81
CA LEU A 398 -16.21 24.82 -8.18
C LEU A 398 -17.60 24.84 -7.53
N GLU A 399 -18.61 24.29 -8.18
CA GLU A 399 -20.02 24.28 -7.77
C GLU A 399 -20.60 22.87 -7.61
N ASP A 400 -20.09 21.90 -8.38
CA ASP A 400 -20.58 20.53 -8.45
C ASP A 400 -19.58 19.57 -7.77
N PRO A 401 -20.04 18.64 -6.91
CA PRO A 401 -19.19 17.64 -6.29
C PRO A 401 -18.52 16.65 -7.26
N GLU A 402 -18.95 16.57 -8.52
CA GLU A 402 -18.33 15.74 -9.56
C GLU A 402 -17.26 16.47 -10.38
N GLN A 403 -17.07 17.79 -10.17
CA GLN A 403 -15.97 18.52 -10.79
C GLN A 403 -14.63 18.02 -10.27
N VAL A 404 -13.66 17.92 -11.18
CA VAL A 404 -12.31 17.47 -10.87
C VAL A 404 -11.49 18.68 -10.42
N CYS A 405 -10.92 18.60 -9.22
CA CYS A 405 -10.07 19.62 -8.63
C CYS A 405 -8.61 19.17 -8.62
N GLU A 406 -7.70 20.10 -8.87
CA GLU A 406 -6.25 19.87 -8.73
C GLU A 406 -5.83 19.93 -7.25
N LEU A 407 -5.20 18.87 -6.75
CA LEU A 407 -4.77 18.73 -5.36
C LEU A 407 -3.56 19.62 -5.05
N LYS A 408 -3.69 20.50 -4.06
CA LYS A 408 -2.58 21.32 -3.56
C LYS A 408 -1.50 20.44 -2.93
N ILE A 409 -0.24 20.87 -3.05
CA ILE A 409 0.94 20.07 -2.73
C ILE A 409 0.92 19.45 -1.32
N GLN A 410 0.56 20.21 -0.28
CA GLN A 410 0.59 19.71 1.11
C GLN A 410 -0.80 19.25 1.62
N ASP A 411 -1.80 19.20 0.75
CA ASP A 411 -3.12 18.69 1.11
C ASP A 411 -3.15 17.17 0.99
N VAL A 412 -3.78 16.50 1.96
CA VAL A 412 -3.81 15.04 2.08
C VAL A 412 -5.24 14.53 2.28
N VAL A 413 -5.52 13.38 1.68
CA VAL A 413 -6.76 12.63 1.84
C VAL A 413 -6.43 11.33 2.57
N LEU A 414 -7.02 11.16 3.75
CA LEU A 414 -6.67 10.06 4.66
C LEU A 414 -7.71 8.92 4.61
N PRO A 415 -7.33 7.67 4.94
CA PRO A 415 -8.31 6.62 5.16
C PRO A 415 -9.32 6.99 6.25
N ARG A 416 -10.59 6.59 6.10
CA ARG A 416 -11.62 6.78 7.14
C ARG A 416 -11.21 6.15 8.47
N ALA A 417 -10.55 4.99 8.42
CA ALA A 417 -9.96 4.33 9.59
C ALA A 417 -8.89 5.20 10.30
N ALA A 418 -8.14 6.02 9.55
CA ALA A 418 -7.23 7.00 10.12
C ALA A 418 -8.00 8.13 10.79
N GLY A 419 -9.04 8.66 10.12
CA GLY A 419 -9.93 9.68 10.67
C GLY A 419 -10.54 9.28 12.02
N GLU A 420 -11.15 8.09 12.12
CA GLU A 420 -11.70 7.56 13.37
C GLU A 420 -10.66 7.43 14.50
N TYR A 421 -9.44 7.04 14.15
CA TYR A 421 -8.34 6.98 15.11
C TYR A 421 -7.90 8.38 15.55
N LEU A 422 -7.73 9.31 14.61
CA LEU A 422 -7.29 10.67 14.87
C LEU A 422 -8.34 11.47 15.65
N VAL A 423 -9.64 11.21 15.51
CA VAL A 423 -10.69 11.78 16.38
C VAL A 423 -10.46 11.38 17.84
N ARG A 424 -10.11 10.12 18.10
CA ARG A 424 -9.75 9.69 19.47
C ARG A 424 -8.50 10.41 19.98
N VAL A 425 -7.51 10.65 19.11
CA VAL A 425 -6.32 11.43 19.44
C VAL A 425 -6.67 12.90 19.72
N ALA A 426 -7.56 13.51 18.93
CA ALA A 426 -8.02 14.88 19.12
C ALA A 426 -8.72 15.05 20.48
N LYS A 427 -9.63 14.13 20.84
CA LYS A 427 -10.28 14.10 22.17
C LYS A 427 -9.27 13.93 23.30
N PHE A 428 -8.26 13.09 23.11
CA PHE A 428 -7.14 12.96 24.05
C PHE A 428 -6.36 14.26 24.23
N ILE A 429 -6.04 14.97 23.13
CA ILE A 429 -5.32 16.24 23.19
C ILE A 429 -6.16 17.30 23.91
N ASP A 430 -7.46 17.39 23.61
CA ASP A 430 -8.35 18.36 24.27
C ASP A 430 -8.47 18.12 25.77
N GLU A 431 -8.58 16.86 26.19
CA GLU A 431 -8.56 16.51 27.62
C GLU A 431 -7.20 16.73 28.26
N LEU A 432 -6.12 16.52 27.52
CA LEU A 432 -4.77 16.81 27.98
C LEU A 432 -4.57 18.32 28.18
N LEU A 433 -5.00 19.14 27.22
CA LEU A 433 -4.98 20.60 27.31
C LEU A 433 -5.80 21.09 28.52
N THR A 434 -7.03 20.58 28.67
CA THR A 434 -7.96 21.04 29.70
C THR A 434 -7.55 20.57 31.10
N ARG A 435 -7.32 19.26 31.28
CA ARG A 435 -7.13 18.65 32.61
C ARG A 435 -5.70 18.70 33.11
N PHE A 436 -4.71 18.62 32.22
CA PHE A 436 -3.30 18.58 32.62
C PHE A 436 -2.62 19.94 32.51
N TYR A 437 -2.87 20.67 31.41
CA TYR A 437 -2.26 21.97 31.16
C TYR A 437 -3.13 23.17 31.58
N GLY A 438 -4.42 22.99 31.84
CA GLY A 438 -5.32 24.08 32.22
C GLY A 438 -5.64 25.06 31.08
N LEU A 439 -5.52 24.62 29.83
CA LEU A 439 -5.77 25.41 28.62
C LEU A 439 -7.14 25.07 28.01
N LYS A 440 -7.59 25.90 27.07
CA LYS A 440 -8.84 25.63 26.31
C LYS A 440 -8.64 24.45 25.35
N PRO A 441 -9.69 23.64 25.09
CA PRO A 441 -9.65 22.61 24.05
C PRO A 441 -9.45 23.24 22.66
N TYR A 442 -8.73 22.54 21.80
CA TYR A 442 -8.32 23.02 20.48
C TYR A 442 -9.15 22.41 19.34
N TYR A 443 -9.30 21.08 19.30
CA TYR A 443 -9.91 20.40 18.16
C TYR A 443 -11.44 20.35 18.26
N LYS A 444 -11.98 19.95 19.41
CA LYS A 444 -13.42 19.70 19.64
C LYS A 444 -14.05 18.79 18.59
N ALA A 445 -13.28 17.82 18.09
CA ALA A 445 -13.69 16.93 17.03
C ALA A 445 -14.51 15.74 17.57
N GLU A 446 -15.69 15.52 16.99
CA GLU A 446 -16.55 14.37 17.30
C GLU A 446 -16.56 13.35 16.17
N ARG A 447 -16.37 13.81 14.93
CA ARG A 447 -16.36 12.99 13.71
C ARG A 447 -15.11 13.26 12.87
N PRO A 448 -14.73 12.36 11.94
CA PRO A 448 -13.60 12.56 11.06
C PRO A 448 -13.69 13.88 10.29
N GLU A 449 -14.88 14.26 9.83
CA GLU A 449 -15.10 15.47 9.02
C GLU A 449 -14.72 16.77 9.78
N ASP A 450 -14.79 16.78 11.10
CA ASP A 450 -14.36 17.92 11.93
C ASP A 450 -12.84 18.16 11.86
N LEU A 451 -12.07 17.13 11.46
CA LEU A 451 -10.62 17.24 11.28
C LEU A 451 -10.22 17.87 9.95
N VAL A 452 -11.16 18.12 9.03
CA VAL A 452 -10.89 18.77 7.74
C VAL A 452 -10.41 20.20 7.97
N GLY A 453 -9.23 20.51 7.44
CA GLY A 453 -8.51 21.76 7.62
C GLY A 453 -7.45 21.73 8.73
N HIS A 454 -7.44 20.71 9.60
CA HIS A 454 -6.41 20.57 10.61
C HIS A 454 -5.11 19.98 10.05
N LEU A 455 -4.00 20.34 10.71
CA LEU A 455 -2.66 19.94 10.30
C LEU A 455 -2.26 18.59 10.89
N VAL A 456 -1.63 17.79 10.05
CA VAL A 456 -0.97 16.52 10.38
C VAL A 456 0.51 16.62 10.05
N ILE A 457 1.29 15.76 10.69
CA ILE A 457 2.69 15.53 10.36
C ILE A 457 2.80 14.12 9.79
N GLY A 458 3.18 14.04 8.53
CA GLY A 458 3.57 12.80 7.88
C GLY A 458 5.05 12.54 8.12
N LEU A 459 5.39 11.34 8.60
CA LEU A 459 6.75 10.91 8.83
C LEU A 459 6.97 9.54 8.21
N ALA A 460 7.98 9.45 7.36
CA ALA A 460 8.39 8.20 6.76
C ALA A 460 9.25 7.36 7.72
N PRO A 461 9.18 6.01 7.65
CA PRO A 461 10.11 5.13 8.33
C PRO A 461 11.56 5.50 8.01
N HIS A 462 12.48 5.29 8.95
CA HIS A 462 13.91 5.55 8.77
C HIS A 462 14.29 7.02 8.49
N THR A 463 13.36 7.97 8.60
CA THR A 463 13.63 9.40 8.48
C THR A 463 13.46 10.12 9.82
N SER A 464 13.89 11.39 9.89
CA SER A 464 13.75 12.21 11.09
C SER A 464 13.11 13.59 10.85
N VAL A 465 12.64 13.81 9.61
CA VAL A 465 11.98 15.05 9.20
C VAL A 465 10.51 14.73 8.98
N GLY A 466 9.64 15.28 9.82
CA GLY A 466 8.21 15.24 9.62
C GLY A 466 7.78 16.34 8.64
N VAL A 467 6.93 16.02 7.68
CA VAL A 467 6.40 16.99 6.71
C VAL A 467 4.97 17.34 7.10
N VAL A 468 4.70 18.65 7.20
CA VAL A 468 3.34 19.12 7.51
C VAL A 468 2.44 18.87 6.30
N GLY A 469 1.24 18.36 6.57
CA GLY A 469 0.15 18.26 5.61
C GLY A 469 -1.15 18.75 6.23
N ARG A 470 -2.13 19.08 5.40
CA ARG A 470 -3.47 19.52 5.82
C ARG A 470 -4.50 18.51 5.35
N ILE A 471 -5.37 18.07 6.25
CA ILE A 471 -6.44 17.12 5.91
C ILE A 471 -7.50 17.86 5.08
N ILE A 472 -7.84 17.35 3.90
CA ILE A 472 -8.93 17.92 3.08
C ILE A 472 -10.15 17.01 2.95
N GLY A 473 -10.01 15.72 3.29
CA GLY A 473 -11.11 14.75 3.24
C GLY A 473 -10.66 13.34 3.60
N PHE A 474 -11.60 12.41 3.50
CA PHE A 474 -11.39 11.00 3.85
C PHE A 474 -11.89 10.06 2.77
N THR A 475 -11.21 8.92 2.64
CA THR A 475 -11.53 7.87 1.67
C THR A 475 -11.76 6.53 2.37
N ASP A 476 -12.59 5.66 1.78
CA ASP A 476 -12.77 4.29 2.29
C ASP A 476 -11.61 3.36 1.92
N ALA A 477 -10.71 3.79 1.02
CA ALA A 477 -9.49 3.05 0.71
C ALA A 477 -8.50 3.06 1.87
N SER A 478 -7.75 1.97 2.04
CA SER A 478 -6.72 1.83 3.07
C SER A 478 -5.37 2.45 2.66
N VAL A 479 -5.40 3.62 2.02
CA VAL A 479 -4.21 4.33 1.53
C VAL A 479 -4.27 5.82 1.87
N CYS A 480 -3.12 6.43 2.11
CA CYS A 480 -2.96 7.87 2.24
C CYS A 480 -2.71 8.45 0.85
N TYR A 481 -3.71 9.14 0.31
CA TYR A 481 -3.56 9.86 -0.95
C TYR A 481 -2.99 11.25 -0.69
N ALA A 482 -1.92 11.60 -1.40
CA ALA A 482 -1.36 12.94 -1.38
C ALA A 482 -0.60 13.25 -2.66
N HIS A 483 -0.26 14.52 -2.85
CA HIS A 483 0.53 14.94 -3.99
C HIS A 483 1.90 14.22 -4.02
N PRO A 484 2.42 13.79 -5.20
CA PRO A 484 3.72 13.11 -5.31
C PRO A 484 4.88 13.87 -4.63
N VAL A 485 4.86 15.20 -4.72
CA VAL A 485 5.82 16.10 -4.05
C VAL A 485 5.80 15.91 -2.52
N TRP A 486 4.62 15.76 -1.90
CA TRP A 486 4.52 15.55 -0.45
C TRP A 486 4.99 14.16 -0.02
N HIS A 487 4.73 13.12 -0.81
CA HIS A 487 5.33 11.79 -0.59
C HIS A 487 6.85 11.84 -0.70
N SER A 488 7.38 12.44 -1.76
CA SER A 488 8.83 12.54 -1.95
C SER A 488 9.54 13.46 -0.94
N ALA A 489 8.88 14.51 -0.44
CA ALA A 489 9.43 15.38 0.60
C ALA A 489 9.74 14.62 1.91
N LYS A 490 9.02 13.51 2.17
CA LYS A 490 9.31 12.60 3.28
C LYS A 490 10.44 11.61 2.95
N ARG A 491 11.15 11.78 1.83
CA ARG A 491 12.20 10.90 1.31
C ARG A 491 11.73 9.46 1.10
N ARG A 492 10.52 9.31 0.54
CA ARG A 492 9.89 8.04 0.22
C ARG A 492 9.42 8.03 -1.22
N ASP A 493 9.56 6.86 -1.82
CA ASP A 493 9.03 6.55 -3.13
C ASP A 493 7.60 6.01 -2.96
N CYS A 494 6.81 6.08 -4.03
CA CYS A 494 5.43 5.57 -4.06
C CYS A 494 5.37 4.14 -4.60
N ASP A 495 6.18 3.23 -4.04
CA ASP A 495 6.32 1.82 -4.49
C ASP A 495 5.66 0.81 -3.52
N GLY A 496 4.70 1.27 -2.71
CA GLY A 496 4.02 0.47 -1.68
C GLY A 496 4.62 0.64 -0.27
N ASP A 497 5.35 1.73 -0.08
CA ASP A 497 5.85 2.17 1.22
C ASP A 497 4.72 2.62 2.16
N GLU A 498 5.04 2.71 3.45
CA GLU A 498 4.09 3.09 4.49
C GLU A 498 4.54 4.42 5.11
N ASP A 499 3.62 5.38 5.22
CA ASP A 499 3.83 6.64 5.92
C ASP A 499 3.14 6.59 7.29
N SER A 500 3.76 7.20 8.30
CA SER A 500 3.13 7.40 9.60
C SER A 500 2.55 8.81 9.71
N ILE A 501 1.32 8.92 10.18
CA ILE A 501 0.58 10.18 10.28
C ILE A 501 0.27 10.43 11.75
N SER A 502 0.51 11.66 12.20
CA SER A 502 0.22 12.13 13.56
C SER A 502 -0.44 13.51 13.50
N LEU A 503 -1.33 13.83 14.45
CA LEU A 503 -1.82 15.22 14.58
C LEU A 503 -0.66 16.15 14.94
N ALA A 504 -0.57 17.32 14.31
CA ALA A 504 0.55 18.23 14.53
C ALA A 504 0.69 18.63 16.01
N LEU A 505 -0.42 18.90 16.69
CA LEU A 505 -0.41 19.30 18.10
C LEU A 505 -0.03 18.15 19.05
N ASP A 506 -0.31 16.88 18.68
CA ASP A 506 0.16 15.71 19.45
C ASP A 506 1.69 15.68 19.48
N VAL A 507 2.30 15.85 18.30
CA VAL A 507 3.76 15.88 18.17
C VAL A 507 4.33 17.02 19.01
N LEU A 508 3.80 18.24 18.90
CA LEU A 508 4.32 19.39 19.65
C LEU A 508 4.22 19.24 21.18
N LEU A 509 3.14 18.62 21.70
CA LEU A 509 2.92 18.50 23.14
C LEU A 509 3.58 17.26 23.78
N ASN A 510 3.66 16.16 23.03
CA ASN A 510 4.01 14.86 23.58
C ASN A 510 5.37 14.34 23.12
N PHE A 511 5.93 14.87 22.04
CA PHE A 511 7.29 14.51 21.63
C PHE A 511 8.33 15.04 22.64
N SER A 512 9.32 14.22 22.95
CA SER A 512 10.54 14.70 23.60
C SER A 512 11.76 13.89 23.16
N ARG A 513 12.85 14.58 22.81
CA ARG A 513 14.15 13.95 22.57
C ARG A 513 14.62 13.15 23.80
N ALA A 514 14.22 13.55 25.00
CA ALA A 514 14.55 12.84 26.24
C ALA A 514 13.93 11.45 26.33
N TYR A 515 12.92 11.10 25.52
CA TYR A 515 12.33 9.75 25.47
C TYR A 515 13.00 8.82 24.47
N LEU A 516 13.80 9.36 23.55
CA LEU A 516 14.40 8.58 22.49
C LEU A 516 15.41 7.55 23.05
N PRO A 517 15.50 6.35 22.46
CA PRO A 517 16.46 5.33 22.88
C PRO A 517 17.90 5.81 22.76
N ALA A 518 18.73 5.53 23.76
CA ALA A 518 20.15 5.90 23.78
C ALA A 518 21.04 5.11 22.78
N ARG A 519 20.49 4.14 22.07
CA ARG A 519 21.25 3.27 21.15
C ARG A 519 21.37 3.91 19.76
N PRO A 520 22.47 3.64 19.01
CA PRO A 520 22.59 4.03 17.62
C PRO A 520 21.36 3.58 16.81
N GLY A 521 20.76 4.52 16.08
CA GLY A 521 19.52 4.31 15.32
C GLY A 521 18.21 4.51 16.10
N GLY A 522 18.25 4.80 17.40
CA GLY A 522 17.08 5.16 18.19
C GLY A 522 16.47 6.52 17.84
N MET A 523 17.27 7.39 17.21
CA MET A 523 16.85 8.73 16.76
C MET A 523 16.18 8.74 15.39
N MET A 524 16.30 7.64 14.62
CA MET A 524 15.59 7.48 13.36
C MET A 524 14.12 7.15 13.65
N ASP A 525 13.22 7.51 12.74
CA ASP A 525 11.78 7.29 12.87
C ASP A 525 11.17 8.10 14.03
N ALA A 526 11.67 9.34 14.23
CA ALA A 526 11.16 10.33 15.17
C ALA A 526 11.20 11.73 14.53
N PRO A 527 10.18 12.59 14.72
CA PRO A 527 10.11 13.90 14.08
C PRO A 527 11.04 14.91 14.78
N LEU A 528 12.36 14.76 14.60
CA LEU A 528 13.37 15.67 15.15
C LEU A 528 13.28 17.06 14.52
N PHE A 529 12.94 17.11 13.24
CA PHE A 529 12.71 18.32 12.48
C PHE A 529 11.33 18.27 11.85
N ILE A 530 10.73 19.45 11.66
CA ILE A 530 9.45 19.59 10.98
C ILE A 530 9.67 20.52 9.77
N MET A 531 9.24 20.08 8.61
CA MET A 531 9.21 20.86 7.38
C MET A 531 7.80 21.46 7.22
N PRO A 532 7.61 22.76 7.53
CA PRO A 532 6.30 23.39 7.48
C PRO A 532 5.84 23.66 6.05
N ILE A 533 6.77 24.05 5.18
CA ILE A 533 6.52 24.36 3.77
C ILE A 533 7.44 23.45 2.95
N VAL A 534 6.84 22.70 2.03
CA VAL A 534 7.59 21.84 1.12
C VAL A 534 8.12 22.69 -0.03
N ASN A 535 9.44 22.69 -0.25
CA ASN A 535 10.03 23.24 -1.47
C ASN A 535 9.94 22.18 -2.58
N PRO A 536 9.10 22.37 -3.60
CA PRO A 536 8.88 21.36 -4.63
C PRO A 536 10.13 21.08 -5.49
N ARG A 537 11.10 22.01 -5.53
CA ARG A 537 12.36 21.85 -6.29
C ARG A 537 13.36 20.90 -5.62
N GLU A 538 13.22 20.65 -4.32
CA GLU A 538 14.15 19.82 -3.53
C GLU A 538 13.73 18.35 -3.44
N VAL A 539 12.61 17.98 -4.07
CA VAL A 539 12.11 16.60 -4.05
C VAL A 539 12.97 15.67 -4.92
N GLN A 540 12.84 14.37 -4.69
CA GLN A 540 13.63 13.36 -5.38
C GLN A 540 13.24 13.26 -6.86
N ARG A 541 14.17 12.74 -7.67
CA ARG A 541 14.03 12.54 -9.11
C ARG A 541 12.73 11.81 -9.51
N GLN A 542 12.27 10.84 -8.72
CA GLN A 542 11.05 10.09 -9.02
C GLN A 542 9.81 11.00 -9.12
N ALA A 543 9.63 11.92 -8.16
CA ALA A 543 8.51 12.86 -8.21
C ALA A 543 8.69 13.88 -9.35
N GLN A 544 9.92 14.32 -9.61
CA GLN A 544 10.25 15.26 -10.68
C GLN A 544 9.95 14.71 -12.09
N GLU A 545 10.06 13.40 -12.27
CA GLU A 545 9.87 12.72 -13.56
C GLU A 545 8.45 12.18 -13.77
N VAL A 546 7.49 12.51 -12.89
CA VAL A 546 6.08 12.23 -13.13
C VAL A 546 5.63 12.99 -14.38
N ASP A 547 5.03 12.29 -15.34
CA ASP A 547 4.41 12.89 -16.51
C ASP A 547 3.06 13.50 -16.17
N ILE A 548 2.84 14.70 -16.71
CA ILE A 548 1.67 15.54 -16.43
C ILE A 548 0.92 16.07 -17.69
N PRO A 549 0.96 15.42 -18.87
CA PRO A 549 0.17 15.88 -20.01
C PRO A 549 -1.28 15.41 -19.93
N TRP A 550 -2.19 16.14 -20.59
CA TRP A 550 -3.58 15.71 -20.81
C TRP A 550 -3.72 14.59 -21.85
N SER A 551 -2.75 14.48 -22.76
CA SER A 551 -2.64 13.40 -23.74
C SER A 551 -1.18 13.24 -24.13
N TYR A 552 -0.72 12.00 -24.33
CA TYR A 552 0.61 11.76 -24.87
C TYR A 552 0.67 12.17 -26.36
N PRO A 553 1.78 12.78 -26.81
CA PRO A 553 1.96 13.15 -28.21
C PRO A 553 2.16 11.90 -29.07
N ARG A 554 1.79 11.96 -30.35
CA ARG A 554 1.94 10.84 -31.29
C ARG A 554 3.36 10.28 -31.35
N ALA A 555 4.37 11.16 -31.29
CA ALA A 555 5.78 10.78 -31.26
C ALA A 555 6.11 9.80 -30.13
N PHE A 556 5.39 9.82 -28.99
CA PHE A 556 5.55 8.81 -27.95
C PHE A 556 5.21 7.42 -28.46
N TYR A 557 4.05 7.26 -29.10
CA TYR A 557 3.62 5.98 -29.63
C TYR A 557 4.56 5.47 -30.73
N GLU A 558 4.98 6.33 -31.66
CA GLU A 558 5.91 5.94 -32.73
C GLU A 558 7.26 5.45 -32.17
N LEU A 559 7.86 6.19 -31.25
CA LEU A 559 9.13 5.83 -30.62
C LEU A 559 9.05 4.55 -29.78
N THR A 560 7.87 4.21 -29.24
CA THR A 560 7.68 2.92 -28.55
C THR A 560 7.87 1.73 -29.49
N TRP A 561 7.51 1.87 -30.77
CA TRP A 561 7.65 0.82 -31.78
C TRP A 561 9.08 0.74 -32.33
N GLU A 562 9.84 1.82 -32.25
CA GLU A 562 11.28 1.85 -32.57
C GLU A 562 12.15 1.26 -31.45
N GLY A 563 11.59 1.06 -30.24
CA GLY A 563 12.34 0.62 -29.07
C GLY A 563 13.29 1.69 -28.53
N ALA A 564 12.96 2.97 -28.74
CA ALA A 564 13.82 4.08 -28.37
C ALA A 564 13.98 4.20 -26.83
N PRO A 565 15.14 4.67 -26.34
CA PRO A 565 15.33 4.98 -24.93
C PRO A 565 14.39 6.11 -24.50
N ALA A 566 13.77 5.98 -23.32
CA ALA A 566 12.78 6.94 -22.83
C ALA A 566 13.27 8.40 -22.81
N ARG A 567 14.58 8.65 -22.67
CA ARG A 567 15.18 9.99 -22.68
C ARG A 567 15.01 10.74 -24.00
N GLU A 568 14.81 10.08 -25.13
CA GLU A 568 14.63 10.77 -26.42
C GLU A 568 13.34 11.61 -26.48
N LEU A 569 12.36 11.28 -25.64
CA LEU A 569 11.13 12.05 -25.47
C LEU A 569 11.23 13.17 -24.43
N GLU A 570 12.37 13.31 -23.77
CA GLU A 570 12.61 14.38 -22.81
C GLU A 570 12.54 15.74 -23.53
N GLY A 571 11.71 16.65 -23.02
CA GLY A 571 11.42 17.94 -23.65
C GLY A 571 10.26 17.95 -24.64
N ARG A 572 9.80 16.78 -25.14
CA ARG A 572 8.53 16.65 -25.88
C ARG A 572 7.38 16.25 -24.97
N MET A 573 7.68 15.52 -23.90
CA MET A 573 6.75 15.18 -22.84
C MET A 573 6.84 16.21 -21.71
N ARG A 574 5.70 16.73 -21.24
CA ARG A 574 5.65 17.63 -20.08
C ARG A 574 5.78 16.81 -18.79
N LEU A 575 6.80 17.11 -18.00
CA LEU A 575 7.11 16.46 -16.73
C LEU A 575 6.86 17.41 -15.56
N LEU A 576 6.74 16.87 -14.35
CA LEU A 576 6.54 17.68 -13.15
C LEU A 576 7.69 18.67 -12.94
N LYS A 577 8.94 18.28 -13.21
CA LYS A 577 10.11 19.18 -13.15
C LYS A 577 9.98 20.43 -14.02
N ASP A 578 9.29 20.35 -15.14
CA ASP A 578 9.08 21.48 -16.05
C ASP A 578 8.09 22.47 -15.43
N ALA A 579 7.06 21.97 -14.75
CA ALA A 579 6.14 22.80 -13.96
C ALA A 579 6.82 23.41 -12.72
N LEU A 580 7.76 22.69 -12.10
CA LEU A 580 8.52 23.13 -10.92
C LEU A 580 9.56 24.22 -11.23
N ALA A 581 10.01 24.32 -12.48
CA ALA A 581 10.97 25.30 -12.94
C ALA A 581 10.39 26.73 -13.03
N GLY A 582 9.06 26.86 -13.07
CA GLY A 582 8.36 28.16 -13.12
C GLY A 582 8.64 29.05 -11.90
N GLU A 583 8.48 30.37 -12.08
CA GLU A 583 8.63 31.35 -11.01
C GLU A 583 7.53 31.19 -9.94
N GLY A 584 7.92 31.14 -8.65
CA GLY A 584 6.99 31.11 -7.52
C GLY A 584 6.73 29.74 -6.87
N GLY A 585 7.23 28.63 -7.43
CA GLY A 585 7.12 27.30 -6.81
C GLY A 585 5.68 26.76 -6.68
N SER A 586 4.70 27.44 -7.27
CA SER A 586 3.34 26.96 -7.42
C SER A 586 3.27 26.10 -8.68
N CYS A 587 2.61 24.94 -8.61
CA CYS A 587 2.47 23.99 -9.73
C CYS A 587 1.01 23.84 -10.17
N PRO A 588 0.32 24.91 -10.60
CA PRO A 588 -1.03 24.76 -11.14
C PRO A 588 -0.99 24.21 -12.57
N GLY A 589 -2.07 23.55 -12.97
CA GLY A 589 -2.29 23.05 -14.32
C GLY A 589 -1.53 21.77 -14.64
N LEU A 590 -1.43 20.85 -13.67
CA LEU A 590 -1.04 19.47 -13.93
C LEU A 590 -2.13 18.76 -14.75
N GLY A 591 -1.75 17.98 -15.76
CA GLY A 591 -2.68 17.15 -16.53
C GLY A 591 -2.62 15.68 -16.10
N PHE A 592 -3.57 14.90 -16.60
CA PHE A 592 -3.59 13.44 -16.53
C PHE A 592 -4.20 12.88 -17.82
N THR A 593 -3.83 11.65 -18.19
CA THR A 593 -4.23 11.04 -19.48
C THR A 593 -5.54 10.26 -19.39
N ILE A 594 -5.71 9.45 -18.34
CA ILE A 594 -6.88 8.57 -18.19
C ILE A 594 -7.75 9.02 -17.02
N PRO A 595 -9.02 9.43 -17.26
CA PRO A 595 -9.95 9.73 -16.19
C PRO A 595 -10.37 8.46 -15.44
N THR A 596 -10.70 8.62 -14.16
CA THR A 596 -11.32 7.55 -13.36
C THR A 596 -12.73 7.96 -12.95
N SER A 597 -13.63 6.99 -12.82
CA SER A 597 -15.00 7.25 -12.37
C SER A 597 -15.02 7.66 -10.89
N HIS A 598 -14.32 6.87 -10.07
CA HIS A 598 -14.07 7.11 -8.66
C HIS A 598 -12.75 6.46 -8.24
N ILE A 599 -11.91 7.16 -7.46
CA ILE A 599 -10.65 6.64 -6.88
C ILE A 599 -10.80 5.37 -6.02
N CYS A 600 -12.01 5.01 -5.60
CA CYS A 600 -12.34 3.89 -4.70
C CYS A 600 -13.25 2.84 -5.34
N SER A 601 -13.46 2.89 -6.65
CA SER A 601 -14.34 1.95 -7.35
C SER A 601 -13.86 0.49 -7.34
N GLY A 602 -12.61 0.24 -6.91
CA GLY A 602 -12.00 -1.09 -6.85
C GLY A 602 -12.21 -1.86 -5.53
N VAL A 603 -11.49 -2.97 -5.41
CA VAL A 603 -11.49 -3.80 -4.19
C VAL A 603 -10.71 -3.08 -3.07
N LEU A 604 -11.42 -2.59 -2.05
CA LEU A 604 -10.84 -1.80 -0.95
C LEU A 604 -10.01 -2.62 0.06
N GLU A 605 -10.29 -3.92 0.17
CA GLU A 605 -9.58 -4.82 1.07
C GLU A 605 -9.19 -6.10 0.35
N THR A 606 -7.89 -6.40 0.32
CA THR A 606 -7.39 -7.59 -0.36
C THR A 606 -7.86 -8.88 0.30
N ALA A 607 -8.13 -9.91 -0.51
CA ALA A 607 -8.44 -11.25 -0.01
C ALA A 607 -7.34 -11.79 0.92
N TYR A 608 -6.08 -11.39 0.71
CA TYR A 608 -4.96 -11.75 1.56
C TYR A 608 -5.14 -11.33 3.03
N LYS A 609 -5.79 -10.19 3.30
CA LYS A 609 -6.10 -9.76 4.67
C LYS A 609 -7.29 -10.50 5.27
N ARG A 610 -8.33 -10.72 4.45
CA ARG A 610 -9.55 -11.41 4.88
C ARG A 610 -9.28 -12.85 5.28
N LEU A 611 -8.46 -13.56 4.50
CA LEU A 611 -8.06 -14.93 4.78
C LEU A 611 -7.10 -14.97 5.98
N LYS A 612 -7.47 -15.68 7.03
CA LYS A 612 -6.68 -15.72 8.28
C LYS A 612 -5.63 -16.82 8.24
N THR A 613 -5.96 -17.97 7.68
CA THR A 613 -5.08 -19.14 7.73
C THR A 613 -4.16 -19.22 6.51
N MET A 614 -2.94 -19.70 6.72
CA MET A 614 -1.98 -19.90 5.62
C MET A 614 -2.51 -20.92 4.60
N ARG A 615 -3.24 -21.95 5.07
CA ARG A 615 -3.88 -22.96 4.21
C ARG A 615 -4.89 -22.35 3.25
N GLU A 616 -5.76 -21.46 3.73
CA GLU A 616 -6.69 -20.71 2.89
C GLU A 616 -5.96 -19.83 1.88
N LYS A 617 -4.95 -19.08 2.34
CA LYS A 617 -4.16 -18.21 1.46
C LYS A 617 -3.48 -18.98 0.32
N LEU A 618 -2.89 -20.13 0.65
CA LEU A 618 -2.29 -21.02 -0.33
C LEU A 618 -3.34 -21.58 -1.30
N ALA A 619 -4.49 -22.04 -0.79
CA ALA A 619 -5.56 -22.55 -1.65
C ALA A 619 -6.07 -21.47 -2.62
N GLY A 620 -6.24 -20.23 -2.14
CA GLY A 620 -6.60 -19.09 -2.99
C GLY A 620 -5.53 -18.77 -4.04
N GLN A 621 -4.25 -18.75 -3.64
CA GLN A 621 -3.13 -18.52 -4.57
C GLN A 621 -3.07 -19.60 -5.66
N MET A 622 -3.20 -20.88 -5.28
CA MET A 622 -3.17 -21.99 -6.22
C MET A 622 -4.41 -22.01 -7.12
N GLY A 623 -5.59 -21.69 -6.60
CA GLY A 623 -6.81 -21.57 -7.39
C GLY A 623 -6.68 -20.50 -8.48
N LEU A 624 -6.08 -19.35 -8.16
CA LEU A 624 -5.77 -18.32 -9.17
C LEU A 624 -4.77 -18.83 -10.22
N ALA A 625 -3.72 -19.54 -9.79
CA ALA A 625 -2.73 -20.10 -10.71
C ALA A 625 -3.32 -21.14 -11.67
N GLU A 626 -4.36 -21.87 -11.26
CA GLU A 626 -5.08 -22.83 -12.12
C GLU A 626 -6.04 -22.14 -13.10
N MET A 627 -6.57 -20.96 -12.77
CA MET A 627 -7.50 -20.21 -13.61
C MET A 627 -6.81 -19.30 -14.64
N ILE A 628 -5.61 -18.81 -14.34
CA ILE A 628 -4.94 -17.80 -15.16
C ILE A 628 -4.01 -18.47 -16.17
N ARG A 629 -4.32 -18.35 -17.47
CA ARG A 629 -3.52 -18.91 -18.57
C ARG A 629 -2.04 -18.49 -18.56
N ALA A 630 -1.75 -17.26 -18.12
CA ALA A 630 -0.39 -16.72 -18.08
C ALA A 630 0.47 -17.27 -16.93
N VAL A 631 -0.09 -18.09 -16.03
CA VAL A 631 0.59 -18.59 -14.82
C VAL A 631 0.67 -20.11 -14.87
N ASP A 632 1.88 -20.66 -14.76
CA ASP A 632 2.06 -22.10 -14.58
C ASP A 632 1.92 -22.47 -13.09
N ALA A 633 0.84 -23.17 -12.76
CA ALA A 633 0.57 -23.64 -11.40
C ALA A 633 1.68 -24.55 -10.84
N ARG A 634 2.34 -25.37 -11.68
CA ARG A 634 3.43 -26.27 -11.25
C ARG A 634 4.66 -25.47 -10.84
N GLU A 635 5.01 -24.44 -11.60
CA GLU A 635 6.12 -23.53 -11.28
C GLU A 635 5.82 -22.71 -10.02
N VAL A 636 4.58 -22.20 -9.87
CA VAL A 636 4.17 -21.49 -8.65
C VAL A 636 4.28 -22.39 -7.42
N ALA A 637 3.78 -23.64 -7.49
CA ALA A 637 3.88 -24.59 -6.38
C ALA A 637 5.35 -24.88 -6.01
N SER A 638 6.21 -25.08 -7.02
CA SER A 638 7.65 -25.32 -6.84
C SER A 638 8.35 -24.15 -6.16
N ARG A 639 8.03 -22.90 -6.56
CA ARG A 639 8.54 -21.69 -5.93
C ARG A 639 8.08 -21.53 -4.48
N VAL A 640 6.81 -21.80 -4.19
CA VAL A 640 6.27 -21.73 -2.83
C VAL A 640 6.95 -22.74 -1.91
N LEU A 641 7.16 -23.98 -2.39
CA LEU A 641 7.87 -25.02 -1.66
C LEU A 641 9.30 -24.61 -1.31
N THR A 642 10.05 -24.08 -2.27
CA THR A 642 11.46 -23.74 -2.07
C THR A 642 11.66 -22.49 -1.22
N THR A 643 10.95 -21.40 -1.53
CA THR A 643 11.19 -20.09 -0.93
C THR A 643 10.56 -19.94 0.46
N HIS A 644 9.42 -20.58 0.70
CA HIS A 644 8.67 -20.48 1.96
C HIS A 644 8.75 -21.76 2.78
N PHE A 645 8.17 -22.87 2.31
CA PHE A 645 7.95 -24.03 3.20
C PHE A 645 9.22 -24.77 3.58
N LEU A 646 10.05 -25.18 2.62
CA LEU A 646 11.29 -25.91 2.92
C LEU A 646 12.24 -25.05 3.78
N ARG A 647 12.31 -23.74 3.50
CA ARG A 647 13.10 -22.80 4.28
C ARG A 647 12.60 -22.68 5.73
N ASP A 648 11.29 -22.54 5.92
CA ASP A 648 10.68 -22.46 7.26
C ASP A 648 10.82 -23.76 8.04
N ILE A 649 10.58 -24.92 7.41
CA ILE A 649 10.67 -26.23 8.08
C ILE A 649 12.11 -26.48 8.52
N ILE A 650 13.09 -26.31 7.64
CA ILE A 650 14.52 -26.50 7.98
C ILE A 650 14.97 -25.47 9.02
N GLY A 651 14.55 -24.21 8.88
CA GLY A 651 14.85 -23.15 9.82
C GLY A 651 14.32 -23.45 11.22
N ASN A 652 13.06 -23.85 11.32
CA ASN A 652 12.42 -24.23 12.58
C ASN A 652 13.03 -25.51 13.16
N LEU A 653 13.39 -26.49 12.34
CA LEU A 653 14.05 -27.72 12.80
C LEU A 653 15.43 -27.41 13.42
N ARG A 654 16.25 -26.60 12.73
CA ARG A 654 17.55 -26.15 13.25
C ARG A 654 17.39 -25.31 14.51
N ALA A 655 16.42 -24.40 14.54
CA ALA A 655 16.12 -23.58 15.72
C ALA A 655 15.66 -24.46 16.89
N PHE A 656 14.83 -25.47 16.64
CA PHE A 656 14.37 -26.41 17.67
C PHE A 656 15.53 -27.20 18.28
N ALA A 657 16.49 -27.66 17.47
CA ALA A 657 17.65 -28.41 17.94
C ALA A 657 18.66 -27.55 18.72
N THR A 658 18.73 -26.24 18.44
CA THR A 658 19.71 -25.31 19.01
C THR A 658 19.13 -24.32 20.03
N GLN A 659 17.84 -24.41 20.33
CA GLN A 659 17.12 -23.41 21.10
C GLN A 659 17.64 -23.25 22.53
N ALA A 660 17.53 -22.01 23.04
CA ALA A 660 17.60 -21.72 24.45
C ALA A 660 16.21 -21.91 25.10
N LEU A 661 16.21 -22.21 26.40
CA LEU A 661 15.00 -22.24 27.22
C LEU A 661 14.74 -20.86 27.82
N ARG A 662 13.47 -20.54 28.08
CA ARG A 662 13.09 -19.34 28.83
C ARG A 662 12.32 -19.72 30.08
N CYS A 663 12.57 -19.03 31.19
CA CYS A 663 11.66 -19.13 32.33
C CYS A 663 10.33 -18.45 32.02
N LYS A 664 9.20 -19.11 32.30
CA LYS A 664 7.85 -18.55 32.09
C LYS A 664 7.58 -17.29 32.94
N LYS A 665 8.21 -17.17 34.12
CA LYS A 665 7.98 -16.10 35.08
C LYS A 665 8.89 -14.88 34.84
N CYS A 666 10.21 -15.06 34.87
CA CYS A 666 11.16 -13.94 34.76
C CYS A 666 11.70 -13.69 33.33
N ASN A 667 11.37 -14.56 32.36
CA ASN A 667 11.90 -14.53 30.99
C ASN A 667 13.44 -14.63 30.88
N LYS A 668 14.15 -15.04 31.94
CA LYS A 668 15.59 -15.34 31.87
C LYS A 668 15.81 -16.49 30.87
N ARG A 669 16.80 -16.31 29.99
CA ARG A 669 17.17 -17.27 28.96
C ARG A 669 18.29 -18.17 29.45
N PHE A 670 18.16 -19.46 29.20
CA PHE A 670 19.12 -20.49 29.57
C PHE A 670 19.56 -21.22 28.32
N ARG A 671 20.87 -21.25 28.06
CA ARG A 671 21.43 -22.01 26.94
C ARG A 671 21.25 -23.53 27.13
N ARG A 672 21.25 -23.99 28.38
CA ARG A 672 21.06 -25.40 28.76
C ARG A 672 20.11 -25.48 29.95
N ILE A 673 19.43 -26.61 30.10
CA ILE A 673 18.56 -26.88 31.25
C ILE A 673 19.45 -26.94 32.51
N PRO A 674 19.19 -26.10 33.53
CA PRO A 674 19.82 -26.26 34.84
C PRO A 674 19.49 -27.64 35.40
N LEU A 675 20.43 -28.26 36.12
CA LEU A 675 20.23 -29.61 36.69
C LEU A 675 19.00 -29.69 37.62
N SER A 676 18.61 -28.58 38.25
CA SER A 676 17.41 -28.47 39.07
C SER A 676 16.09 -28.52 38.28
N GLY A 677 16.13 -28.43 36.95
CA GLY A 677 14.95 -28.33 36.08
C GLY A 677 14.15 -27.02 36.22
N ARG A 678 14.57 -26.11 37.10
CA ARG A 678 13.88 -24.85 37.43
C ARG A 678 14.79 -23.65 37.20
N CYS A 679 14.18 -22.48 37.07
CA CYS A 679 14.92 -21.22 36.94
C CYS A 679 15.74 -20.92 38.21
N ASP A 680 17.04 -20.72 38.05
CA ASP A 680 17.97 -20.34 39.14
C ASP A 680 17.63 -19.00 39.83
N ALA A 681 17.00 -18.07 39.12
CA ALA A 681 16.71 -16.73 39.62
C ALA A 681 15.34 -16.59 40.30
N CYS A 682 14.34 -17.40 39.92
CA CYS A 682 12.97 -17.23 40.43
C CYS A 682 12.21 -18.52 40.72
N GLY A 683 12.86 -19.70 40.56
CA GLY A 683 12.25 -21.01 40.79
C GLY A 683 11.18 -21.43 39.77
N GLY A 684 10.85 -20.58 38.79
CA GLY A 684 9.79 -20.84 37.82
C GLY A 684 10.15 -21.90 36.78
N GLU A 685 9.13 -22.49 36.16
CA GLU A 685 9.27 -23.48 35.10
C GLU A 685 9.96 -22.93 33.84
N LEU A 686 10.73 -23.80 33.20
CA LEU A 686 11.39 -23.53 31.93
C LEU A 686 10.52 -24.02 30.78
N ALA A 687 10.38 -23.19 29.77
CA ALA A 687 9.69 -23.51 28.53
C ALA A 687 10.67 -23.45 27.35
N LEU A 688 10.46 -24.37 26.41
CA LEU A 688 11.05 -24.28 25.08
C LEU A 688 10.59 -22.99 24.39
N THR A 689 11.46 -22.43 23.57
CA THR A 689 11.14 -21.22 22.77
C THR A 689 10.53 -21.59 21.42
N VAL A 690 10.88 -22.77 20.89
CA VAL A 690 10.33 -23.38 19.69
C VAL A 690 9.70 -24.72 20.07
N HIS A 691 8.43 -24.90 19.75
CA HIS A 691 7.68 -26.12 20.04
C HIS A 691 7.68 -27.07 18.83
N LYS A 692 7.50 -28.37 19.08
CA LYS A 692 7.41 -29.42 18.05
C LYS A 692 6.38 -29.09 16.96
N GLY A 693 5.19 -28.63 17.36
CA GLY A 693 4.13 -28.26 16.41
C GLY A 693 4.53 -27.16 15.43
N SER A 694 5.47 -26.28 15.78
CA SER A 694 5.97 -25.25 14.86
C SER A 694 6.82 -25.83 13.72
N VAL A 695 7.47 -26.98 13.94
CA VAL A 695 8.28 -27.68 12.94
C VAL A 695 7.38 -28.47 11.99
N GLU A 696 6.37 -29.17 12.51
CA GLU A 696 5.48 -30.04 11.74
C GLU A 696 4.39 -29.29 10.96
N LYS A 697 4.09 -28.03 11.33
CA LYS A 697 2.97 -27.22 10.82
C LYS A 697 2.82 -27.23 9.29
N TYR A 698 3.92 -27.14 8.54
CA TYR A 698 3.90 -27.01 7.08
C TYR A 698 4.20 -28.29 6.32
N LEU A 699 4.60 -29.36 7.01
CA LEU A 699 5.02 -30.61 6.37
C LEU A 699 3.88 -31.24 5.55
N ALA A 700 2.70 -31.41 6.16
CA ALA A 700 1.52 -31.97 5.50
C ALA A 700 0.93 -31.08 4.39
N ILE A 701 1.28 -29.80 4.35
CA ILE A 701 0.88 -28.90 3.26
C ILE A 701 1.85 -29.06 2.09
N ALA A 702 3.15 -29.13 2.38
CA ALA A 702 4.17 -29.35 1.36
C ALA A 702 3.98 -30.69 0.63
N GLU A 703 3.64 -31.76 1.34
CA GLU A 703 3.36 -33.08 0.73
C GLU A 703 2.21 -33.03 -0.27
N ARG A 704 1.08 -32.43 0.14
CA ARG A 704 -0.09 -32.28 -0.73
C ARG A 704 0.20 -31.46 -2.00
N LEU A 705 1.09 -30.47 -1.92
CA LEU A 705 1.49 -29.70 -3.10
C LEU A 705 2.33 -30.56 -4.07
N VAL A 706 3.26 -31.34 -3.53
CA VAL A 706 4.11 -32.24 -4.34
C VAL A 706 3.25 -33.27 -5.07
N GLU A 707 2.29 -33.89 -4.38
CA GLU A 707 1.37 -34.87 -4.95
C GLU A 707 0.43 -34.25 -5.99
N ARG A 708 -0.25 -33.14 -5.66
CA ARG A 708 -1.27 -32.54 -6.54
C ARG A 708 -0.69 -32.01 -7.86
N TYR A 709 0.52 -31.43 -7.83
CA TYR A 709 1.13 -30.82 -9.01
C TYR A 709 2.22 -31.70 -9.66
N GLY A 710 2.34 -32.97 -9.25
CA GLY A 710 3.31 -33.90 -9.82
C GLY A 710 4.74 -33.34 -9.80
N ILE A 711 5.16 -32.79 -8.66
CA ILE A 711 6.50 -32.20 -8.50
C ILE A 711 7.48 -33.34 -8.24
N GLU A 712 8.37 -33.61 -9.19
CA GLU A 712 9.30 -34.73 -9.12
C GLU A 712 10.75 -34.28 -8.89
N GLY A 713 11.65 -35.25 -8.70
CA GLY A 713 13.08 -35.02 -8.57
C GLY A 713 13.49 -34.43 -7.21
N TYR A 714 14.40 -33.46 -7.25
CA TYR A 714 15.11 -32.95 -6.07
C TYR A 714 14.17 -32.47 -4.95
N LEU A 715 13.08 -31.77 -5.30
CA LEU A 715 12.17 -31.18 -4.31
C LEU A 715 11.38 -32.23 -3.53
N ALA A 716 10.87 -33.26 -4.22
CA ALA A 716 10.16 -34.37 -3.59
C ALA A 716 11.09 -35.17 -2.67
N GLN A 717 12.28 -35.55 -3.16
CA GLN A 717 13.29 -36.27 -2.39
C GLN A 717 13.75 -35.48 -1.16
N ARG A 718 13.96 -34.16 -1.31
CA ARG A 718 14.35 -33.29 -0.21
C ARG A 718 13.28 -33.20 0.88
N LEU A 719 12.01 -33.11 0.49
CA LEU A 719 10.90 -33.12 1.45
C LEU A 719 10.83 -34.46 2.21
N GLU A 720 11.03 -35.58 1.51
CA GLU A 720 11.05 -36.91 2.12
C GLU A 720 12.21 -37.08 3.13
N LEU A 721 13.41 -36.57 2.80
CA LEU A 721 14.54 -36.55 3.71
C LEU A 721 14.25 -35.74 4.98
N ILE A 722 13.68 -34.54 4.83
CA ILE A 722 13.31 -33.68 5.97
C ILE A 722 12.26 -34.37 6.85
N LYS A 723 11.28 -35.06 6.25
CA LYS A 723 10.30 -35.86 6.99
C LYS A 723 10.97 -36.95 7.82
N LYS A 724 11.94 -37.68 7.24
CA LYS A 724 12.72 -38.70 7.93
C LYS A 724 13.52 -38.11 9.10
N GLU A 725 14.16 -36.95 8.90
CA GLU A 725 14.91 -36.24 9.95
C GLU A 725 14.00 -35.78 11.10
N ILE A 726 12.86 -35.17 10.79
CA ILE A 726 11.85 -34.76 11.78
C ILE A 726 11.40 -35.96 12.60
N LYS A 727 11.10 -37.09 11.94
CA LYS A 727 10.67 -38.32 12.61
C LYS A 727 11.78 -38.90 13.48
N ALA A 728 13.04 -38.84 13.06
CA ALA A 728 14.17 -39.31 13.86
C ALA A 728 14.41 -38.44 15.11
N LEU A 729 14.35 -37.11 14.97
CA LEU A 729 14.61 -36.16 16.06
C LEU A 729 13.43 -36.02 17.05
N LEU A 730 12.19 -36.07 16.55
CA LEU A 730 10.99 -35.77 17.33
C LEU A 730 10.10 -37.01 17.59
N GLY A 731 10.43 -38.16 17.00
CA GLY A 731 9.66 -39.40 17.08
C GLY A 731 9.82 -40.21 18.36
N GLY A 732 10.45 -39.63 19.40
CA GLY A 732 10.63 -40.27 20.70
C GLY A 732 9.43 -40.10 21.65
N ARG A 733 8.74 -41.22 21.92
CA ARG A 733 7.99 -41.59 23.15
C ARG A 733 6.89 -40.64 23.67
N GLY A 734 5.76 -40.59 22.96
CA GLY A 734 4.43 -40.41 23.58
C GLY A 734 3.55 -41.60 23.19
N PRO A 735 2.53 -41.99 23.99
CA PRO A 735 1.64 -43.09 23.63
C PRO A 735 1.04 -42.82 22.25
N ARG A 736 1.23 -43.76 21.32
CA ARG A 736 0.60 -43.72 19.99
C ARG A 736 -0.90 -43.92 20.19
N GLN A 737 -1.69 -42.87 20.04
CA GLN A 737 -3.12 -43.02 19.82
C GLN A 737 -3.28 -43.56 18.40
N VAL A 738 -3.53 -44.87 18.30
CA VAL A 738 -3.77 -45.55 17.03
C VAL A 738 -5.22 -45.25 16.64
N SER A 739 -5.46 -44.84 15.39
CA SER A 739 -6.83 -44.65 14.91
C SER A 739 -7.51 -46.02 14.81
N LEU A 740 -8.82 -46.11 15.10
CA LEU A 740 -9.57 -47.36 15.01
C LEU A 740 -9.51 -47.98 13.59
N SER A 741 -9.37 -47.13 12.57
CA SER A 741 -9.16 -47.52 11.17
C SER A 741 -7.78 -48.10 10.86
N ASP A 742 -6.77 -47.85 11.69
CA ASP A 742 -5.46 -48.51 11.57
C ASP A 742 -5.40 -49.81 12.41
N PHE A 743 -6.45 -50.09 13.21
CA PHE A 743 -6.53 -51.26 14.09
C PHE A 743 -7.46 -52.34 13.54
N MET A 744 -8.48 -51.96 12.76
CA MET A 744 -9.25 -52.86 11.91
C MET A 744 -8.52 -53.13 10.61
#